data_AF-A0A3D4AWA4-F1
#
_entry.id   AF-A0A3D4AWA4-F1
#
_cell.length_a   1.000
_cell.length_b   1.000
_cell.length_c   1.000
_cell.angle_alpha   90.00
_cell.angle_beta   90.00
_cell.angle_gamma   90.00
#
_symmetry.space_group_name_H-M   'P 1'
#
loop_
_entity.id
_entity.type
_entity.pdbx_description
1 polymer ?
#
loop_
_entity_poly.entity_id
_entity_poly.type
_entity_poly.pdbx_seq_one_letter_code
_entity_poly.pdbx_strand_id
1 'polypeptide(L)'
;MSDVLVFTPKHKLDFQKNYAEFIAFAKNDLTLFDDHEFEAPLGIQNGWECDKWSWKTAREKKLTIVFGNSVNHSKYIPFKQPFADFAKAYVRYQQSLNHKDSTAWASSLVWIYNALEENATQNERADVDIMNLTNTVINSVEEQIKNSGLSTGSKRNIGLSLEKVLKFIKDKRFKLDLQEWSNPFPRPSDSKIKLDKDSRKEEEDKCPSDYQMLQVADAFHKAKTLRQKYFTSLCVMLMCQPSRNTELNGLTTNSLQRSEKGRLYLMWHPAKGGDPVKKWVPKLLEDVVQQAFDRLIDISAPARAAAKFAHENPEVFLVHNECITPANFPQDKPLTYNQFAKAMCLKTGLDSNGTQMSWTHNGSLKWLRNLISQINHVADWKKDLLNGCKVSQDNEILTKHTHNPTGISIKFPSYRDLRSVVDQKYKTKDFPNYGDVKLWDCITLVRENEFHKEFDVKPFSWLMTGHGSVSDAIGSDRPSGEETIESIFDELAITDEDGTRLQLNTHQPRHWLNTKLKLAGEEDWLIAKWSGRADIEQNKAYDGRTQEQKSRLTKRIGHVANGEGVMTVAQANQFLSPYTSESPPPAIVLHDLGLPVSLKSLGINRSGVAQFTGLGYCVHNYAESPCVKNGDCAVCSDHECLKGLPNTLEELKNLEKLYKEQLEDAIVKAGDIVFGADRWVTALGFRLSKIKTIIAMMEDPNRPDGTPIRIPDELDPSPVKRSLNIDEQNVIPIFDLTALALSDLEES
;
A
#
# COMPACT_ATOMS: atom_id res chain seq x y z
N MET A 1 26.66 -64.43 -5.89
CA MET A 1 26.55 -63.50 -7.04
C MET A 1 27.96 -63.06 -7.37
N SER A 2 28.36 -63.22 -8.62
CA SER A 2 29.70 -62.90 -9.12
C SER A 2 30.03 -61.44 -8.83
N ASP A 3 31.15 -61.17 -8.15
CA ASP A 3 31.72 -59.83 -7.99
C ASP A 3 32.16 -59.33 -9.37
N VAL A 4 31.27 -58.64 -10.07
CA VAL A 4 31.59 -57.97 -11.33
C VAL A 4 32.47 -56.77 -11.00
N LEU A 5 33.77 -56.92 -11.16
CA LEU A 5 34.74 -55.83 -11.04
C LEU A 5 34.63 -54.90 -12.26
N VAL A 6 33.73 -53.92 -12.19
CA VAL A 6 33.58 -52.87 -13.20
C VAL A 6 34.58 -51.74 -12.92
N PHE A 7 35.44 -51.42 -13.90
CA PHE A 7 36.35 -50.28 -13.81
C PHE A 7 35.56 -48.96 -13.68
N THR A 8 35.79 -48.21 -12.60
CA THR A 8 35.21 -46.88 -12.39
C THR A 8 36.28 -45.80 -12.63
N PRO A 9 36.07 -44.87 -13.58
CA PRO A 9 37.03 -43.80 -13.85
C PRO A 9 37.33 -42.95 -12.60
N LYS A 10 38.61 -42.58 -12.41
CA LYS A 10 39.09 -41.81 -11.25
C LYS A 10 38.27 -40.54 -10.95
N HIS A 11 37.90 -39.77 -11.98
CA HIS A 11 37.11 -38.56 -11.79
C HIS A 11 35.73 -38.82 -11.17
N LYS A 12 35.10 -39.99 -11.42
CA LYS A 12 33.82 -40.36 -10.78
C LYS A 12 33.99 -40.64 -9.29
N LEU A 13 35.10 -41.29 -8.92
CA LEU A 13 35.46 -41.51 -7.52
C LEU A 13 35.79 -40.19 -6.81
N ASP A 14 36.51 -39.29 -7.48
CA ASP A 14 36.84 -37.96 -6.94
C ASP A 14 35.56 -37.12 -6.69
N PHE A 15 34.55 -37.20 -7.56
CA PHE A 15 33.27 -36.52 -7.36
C PHE A 15 32.46 -37.08 -6.20
N GLN A 16 32.37 -38.41 -6.07
CA GLN A 16 31.72 -39.06 -4.93
C GLN A 16 32.43 -38.71 -3.62
N LYS A 17 33.76 -38.69 -3.63
CA LYS A 17 34.58 -38.28 -2.49
C LYS A 17 34.31 -36.83 -2.11
N ASN A 18 34.35 -35.89 -3.06
CA ASN A 18 34.05 -34.48 -2.81
C ASN A 18 32.64 -34.28 -2.22
N TYR A 19 31.66 -35.02 -2.74
CA TYR A 19 30.30 -34.99 -2.21
C TYR A 19 30.25 -35.49 -0.77
N ALA A 20 30.83 -36.65 -0.48
CA ALA A 20 30.88 -37.21 0.88
C ALA A 20 31.62 -36.30 1.86
N GLU A 21 32.76 -35.72 1.45
CA GLU A 21 33.51 -34.74 2.24
C GLU A 21 32.71 -33.47 2.49
N PHE A 22 31.92 -33.00 1.52
CA PHE A 22 31.04 -31.85 1.71
C PHE A 22 29.93 -32.14 2.73
N ILE A 23 29.29 -33.32 2.66
CA ILE A 23 28.29 -33.71 3.66
C ILE A 23 28.93 -33.79 5.04
N ALA A 24 30.12 -34.40 5.16
CA ALA A 24 30.86 -34.50 6.41
C ALA A 24 31.23 -33.12 6.97
N PHE A 25 31.74 -32.21 6.13
CA PHE A 25 32.06 -30.83 6.50
C PHE A 25 30.81 -30.10 7.02
N ALA A 26 29.70 -30.17 6.29
CA ALA A 26 28.46 -29.50 6.71
C ALA A 26 27.88 -30.11 7.99
N LYS A 27 28.00 -31.42 8.19
CA LYS A 27 27.48 -32.10 9.39
C LYS A 27 28.33 -31.87 10.62
N ASN A 28 29.66 -31.95 10.48
CA ASN A 28 30.58 -32.03 11.63
C ASN A 28 31.32 -30.71 11.93
N ASP A 29 31.58 -29.87 10.92
CA ASP A 29 32.45 -28.69 11.10
C ASP A 29 31.64 -27.38 11.21
N LEU A 30 30.41 -27.35 10.69
CA LEU A 30 29.46 -26.27 10.90
C LEU A 30 28.63 -26.53 12.17
N THR A 31 28.29 -25.48 12.91
CA THR A 31 27.53 -25.59 14.18
C THR A 31 26.11 -25.03 14.12
N LEU A 32 25.76 -24.32 13.04
CA LEU A 32 24.44 -23.70 12.89
C LEU A 32 23.33 -24.75 12.92
N PHE A 33 22.32 -24.59 13.78
CA PHE A 33 21.21 -25.53 14.01
C PHE A 33 21.48 -26.78 14.88
N ASP A 34 22.66 -26.93 15.51
CA ASP A 34 22.91 -28.08 16.41
C ASP A 34 22.03 -28.08 17.67
N ASP A 35 21.68 -26.89 18.15
CA ASP A 35 20.86 -26.64 19.33
C ASP A 35 19.36 -26.84 19.09
N HIS A 36 18.97 -27.20 17.87
CA HIS A 36 17.56 -27.37 17.53
C HIS A 36 17.00 -28.68 18.05
N GLU A 37 15.90 -28.58 18.78
CA GLU A 37 15.11 -29.71 19.24
C GLU A 37 13.69 -29.59 18.67
N PHE A 38 13.17 -30.69 18.11
CA PHE A 38 11.80 -30.73 17.62
C PHE A 38 11.10 -32.06 17.91
N GLU A 39 9.84 -31.98 18.34
CA GLU A 39 8.96 -33.12 18.60
C GLU A 39 8.30 -33.61 17.30
N ALA A 40 8.86 -34.67 16.70
CA ALA A 40 8.29 -35.33 15.53
C ALA A 40 7.30 -36.44 15.94
N PRO A 41 6.42 -36.93 15.04
CA PRO A 41 5.44 -37.99 15.35
C PRO A 41 6.05 -39.30 15.88
N LEU A 42 7.34 -39.54 15.62
CA LEU A 42 8.09 -40.74 16.01
C LEU A 42 9.07 -40.49 17.18
N GLY A 43 9.08 -39.30 17.77
CA GLY A 43 9.95 -38.93 18.90
C GLY A 43 10.64 -37.56 18.74
N ILE A 44 11.42 -37.19 19.75
CA ILE A 44 12.21 -35.95 19.75
C ILE A 44 13.43 -36.13 18.83
N GLN A 45 13.57 -35.22 17.87
CA GLN A 45 14.73 -35.11 16.99
C GLN A 45 15.62 -33.95 17.46
N ASN A 46 16.93 -34.15 17.37
CA ASN A 46 17.94 -33.19 17.83
C ASN A 46 18.94 -32.85 16.72
N GLY A 47 19.30 -31.57 16.62
CA GLY A 47 20.36 -31.04 15.76
C GLY A 47 20.19 -31.44 14.29
N TRP A 48 21.21 -32.13 13.74
CA TRP A 48 21.23 -32.60 12.35
C TRP A 48 20.07 -33.53 12.01
N GLU A 49 19.59 -34.35 12.95
CA GLU A 49 18.56 -35.34 12.70
C GLU A 49 17.16 -34.72 12.59
N CYS A 50 17.00 -33.43 12.90
CA CYS A 50 15.74 -32.71 12.73
C CYS A 50 15.28 -32.66 11.27
N ASP A 51 14.00 -32.93 11.03
CA ASP A 51 13.36 -32.78 9.72
C ASP A 51 13.00 -31.33 9.38
N LYS A 52 13.27 -30.39 10.30
CA LYS A 52 13.10 -28.96 10.07
C LYS A 52 14.03 -28.13 10.91
N TRP A 53 14.41 -26.98 10.36
CA TRP A 53 15.18 -25.97 11.07
C TRP A 53 14.46 -24.64 11.04
N SER A 54 14.61 -23.85 12.12
CA SER A 54 13.98 -22.54 12.24
C SER A 54 14.99 -21.48 12.58
N TRP A 55 14.74 -20.24 12.15
CA TRP A 55 15.54 -19.11 12.59
C TRP A 55 14.67 -17.87 12.62
N LYS A 56 15.16 -16.82 13.28
CA LYS A 56 14.50 -15.53 13.29
C LYS A 56 15.15 -14.60 12.28
N THR A 57 14.33 -13.83 11.57
CA THR A 57 14.84 -12.74 10.72
C THR A 57 15.33 -11.58 11.56
N ALA A 58 15.98 -10.58 10.94
CA ALA A 58 16.34 -9.32 11.59
C ALA A 58 15.14 -8.62 12.30
N ARG A 59 13.91 -8.91 11.84
CA ARG A 59 12.64 -8.41 12.41
C ARG A 59 11.98 -9.37 13.41
N GLU A 60 12.73 -10.31 13.99
CA GLU A 60 12.26 -11.33 14.95
C GLU A 60 11.17 -12.27 14.41
N LYS A 61 10.90 -12.27 13.09
CA LYS A 61 9.92 -13.19 12.50
C LYS A 61 10.54 -14.58 12.40
N LYS A 62 9.88 -15.58 12.97
CA LYS A 62 10.28 -16.99 12.84
C LYS A 62 10.03 -17.49 11.41
N LEU A 63 11.09 -17.97 10.76
CA LEU A 63 11.05 -18.73 9.51
C LEU A 63 11.39 -20.19 9.81
N THR A 64 10.88 -21.10 8.98
CA THR A 64 11.10 -22.54 9.12
C THR A 64 11.27 -23.15 7.73
N ILE A 65 12.31 -23.98 7.56
CA ILE A 65 12.45 -24.88 6.40
C ILE A 65 12.12 -26.28 6.89
N VAL A 66 11.29 -27.00 6.12
CA VAL A 66 10.99 -28.42 6.32
C VAL A 66 11.72 -29.21 5.24
N PHE A 67 12.50 -30.22 5.63
CA PHE A 67 13.21 -31.12 4.75
C PHE A 67 12.31 -32.27 4.32
N GLY A 68 11.25 -31.94 3.57
CA GLY A 68 10.24 -32.90 3.15
C GLY A 68 9.13 -32.30 2.29
N ASN A 69 8.31 -33.18 1.72
CA ASN A 69 7.06 -32.82 1.07
C ASN A 69 6.06 -32.37 2.13
N SER A 70 5.72 -31.08 2.18
CA SER A 70 4.94 -30.49 3.27
C SER A 70 3.66 -29.81 2.79
N VAL A 71 2.57 -30.04 3.53
CA VAL A 71 1.34 -29.22 3.44
C VAL A 71 1.47 -28.00 4.37
N ASN A 72 2.09 -28.20 5.54
CA ASN A 72 2.45 -27.15 6.48
C ASN A 72 3.57 -27.66 7.41
N HIS A 73 4.05 -26.82 8.35
CA HIS A 73 5.15 -27.16 9.26
C HIS A 73 4.88 -28.34 10.23
N SER A 74 3.63 -28.82 10.31
CA SER A 74 3.21 -29.93 11.19
C SER A 74 2.77 -31.18 10.42
N LYS A 75 2.49 -31.06 9.12
CA LYS A 75 2.05 -32.16 8.25
C LYS A 75 2.97 -32.23 7.04
N TYR A 76 3.93 -33.15 7.10
CA TYR A 76 4.93 -33.35 6.06
C TYR A 76 5.42 -34.80 6.03
N ILE A 77 5.99 -35.20 4.90
CA ILE A 77 6.69 -36.46 4.69
C ILE A 77 8.18 -36.10 4.51
N PRO A 78 9.08 -36.53 5.43
CA PRO A 78 10.51 -36.25 5.34
C PRO A 78 11.13 -36.77 4.04
N PHE A 79 12.19 -36.11 3.57
CA PHE A 79 13.00 -36.64 2.46
C PHE A 79 13.65 -37.98 2.86
N LYS A 80 13.70 -38.92 1.91
CA LYS A 80 14.48 -40.16 2.06
C LYS A 80 15.97 -39.87 2.01
N GLN A 81 16.75 -40.70 2.71
CA GLN A 81 18.20 -40.71 2.57
C GLN A 81 18.61 -41.36 1.23
N PRO A 82 19.74 -40.95 0.62
CA PRO A 82 20.71 -39.94 1.09
C PRO A 82 20.37 -38.48 0.73
N PHE A 83 19.30 -38.18 -0.02
CA PHE A 83 18.97 -36.81 -0.42
C PHE A 83 18.72 -35.87 0.78
N ALA A 84 18.15 -36.38 1.87
CA ALA A 84 17.93 -35.58 3.08
C ALA A 84 19.22 -34.94 3.60
N ASP A 85 20.34 -35.70 3.62
CA ASP A 85 21.63 -35.18 4.05
C ASP A 85 22.17 -34.10 3.10
N PHE A 86 21.98 -34.24 1.78
CA PHE A 86 22.32 -33.18 0.83
C PHE A 86 21.52 -31.90 1.07
N ALA A 87 20.20 -32.03 1.21
CA ALA A 87 19.33 -30.88 1.43
C ALA A 87 19.72 -30.12 2.70
N LYS A 88 19.97 -30.85 3.81
CA LYS A 88 20.45 -30.31 5.08
C LYS A 88 21.83 -29.65 4.94
N ALA A 89 22.79 -30.32 4.30
CA ALA A 89 24.13 -29.79 4.07
C ALA A 89 24.10 -28.51 3.23
N TYR A 90 23.34 -28.49 2.14
CA TYR A 90 23.18 -27.31 1.29
C TYR A 90 22.59 -26.13 2.08
N VAL A 91 21.52 -26.38 2.85
CA VAL A 91 20.85 -25.31 3.61
C VAL A 91 21.77 -24.75 4.70
N ARG A 92 22.40 -25.62 5.49
CA ARG A 92 23.30 -25.22 6.57
C ARG A 92 24.50 -24.44 6.06
N TYR A 93 25.13 -24.91 4.98
CA TYR A 93 26.27 -24.24 4.36
C TYR A 93 25.90 -22.85 3.84
N GLN A 94 24.79 -22.73 3.09
CA GLN A 94 24.34 -21.46 2.52
C GLN A 94 23.96 -20.44 3.59
N GLN A 95 23.28 -20.88 4.66
CA GLN A 95 22.87 -20.01 5.76
C GLN A 95 24.07 -19.57 6.61
N SER A 96 25.10 -20.43 6.75
CA SER A 96 26.33 -20.11 7.49
C SER A 96 27.20 -19.09 6.76
N LEU A 97 27.25 -19.13 5.43
CA LEU A 97 28.00 -18.15 4.63
C LEU A 97 27.35 -16.76 4.59
N ASN A 98 26.02 -16.73 4.44
CA ASN A 98 25.28 -15.49 4.38
C ASN A 98 23.89 -15.72 4.97
N HIS A 99 23.59 -15.05 6.09
CA HIS A 99 22.30 -15.16 6.74
C HIS A 99 21.18 -14.68 5.81
N LYS A 100 20.20 -15.55 5.51
CA LYS A 100 19.07 -15.24 4.62
C LYS A 100 17.79 -15.05 5.41
N ASP A 101 17.12 -13.91 5.18
CA ASP A 101 15.81 -13.55 5.76
C ASP A 101 14.61 -14.10 4.96
N SER A 102 14.79 -15.21 4.24
CA SER A 102 13.76 -15.84 3.41
C SER A 102 14.01 -17.34 3.27
N THR A 103 12.97 -18.12 2.97
CA THR A 103 13.06 -19.56 2.65
C THR A 103 13.03 -19.83 1.14
N ALA A 104 12.71 -18.84 0.31
CA ALA A 104 12.47 -19.02 -1.13
C ALA A 104 13.71 -19.46 -1.92
N TRP A 105 14.92 -19.26 -1.38
CA TRP A 105 16.17 -19.67 -2.04
C TRP A 105 16.44 -21.18 -1.96
N ALA A 106 15.69 -21.91 -1.13
CA ALA A 106 15.77 -23.36 -0.98
C ALA A 106 14.54 -24.07 -1.55
N SER A 107 13.61 -23.33 -2.19
CA SER A 107 12.31 -23.87 -2.60
C SER A 107 12.41 -24.95 -3.67
N SER A 108 13.49 -24.98 -4.45
CA SER A 108 13.71 -26.00 -5.49
C SER A 108 14.01 -27.39 -4.95
N LEU A 109 14.46 -27.54 -3.69
CA LEU A 109 14.86 -28.84 -3.13
C LEU A 109 13.71 -29.85 -3.14
N VAL A 110 12.49 -29.41 -2.85
CA VAL A 110 11.28 -30.25 -2.88
C VAL A 110 11.02 -30.78 -4.29
N TRP A 111 11.17 -29.93 -5.31
CA TRP A 111 10.95 -30.32 -6.70
C TRP A 111 12.02 -31.28 -7.21
N ILE A 112 13.29 -31.03 -6.85
CA ILE A 112 14.39 -31.93 -7.18
C ILE A 112 14.15 -33.31 -6.53
N TYR A 113 13.73 -33.34 -5.27
CA TYR A 113 13.40 -34.59 -4.58
C TYR A 113 12.30 -35.37 -5.31
N ASN A 114 11.20 -34.71 -5.66
CA ASN A 114 10.07 -35.37 -6.31
C ASN A 114 10.47 -35.96 -7.66
N ALA A 115 11.21 -35.21 -8.49
CA ALA A 115 11.70 -35.73 -9.77
C ALA A 115 12.72 -36.87 -9.60
N LEU A 116 13.57 -36.84 -8.57
CA LEU A 116 14.48 -37.94 -8.24
C LEU A 116 13.73 -39.17 -7.72
N GLU A 117 12.68 -39.00 -6.91
CA GLU A 117 11.86 -40.09 -6.40
C GLU A 117 11.06 -40.79 -7.52
N GLU A 118 10.50 -40.01 -8.45
CA GLU A 118 9.89 -40.53 -9.68
C GLU A 118 10.92 -41.31 -10.51
N ASN A 119 12.13 -40.76 -10.70
CA ASN A 119 13.18 -41.42 -11.45
C ASN A 119 13.69 -42.70 -10.76
N ALA A 120 13.82 -42.70 -9.43
CA ALA A 120 14.20 -43.89 -8.66
C ALA A 120 13.15 -44.99 -8.81
N THR A 121 11.86 -44.63 -8.70
CA THR A 121 10.74 -45.57 -8.87
C THR A 121 10.71 -46.19 -10.27
N GLN A 122 10.94 -45.38 -11.31
CA GLN A 122 11.00 -45.86 -12.71
C GLN A 122 12.17 -46.81 -12.98
N ASN A 123 13.26 -46.69 -12.21
CA ASN A 123 14.47 -47.52 -12.37
C ASN A 123 14.60 -48.59 -11.27
N GLU A 124 13.50 -48.88 -10.55
CA GLU A 124 13.44 -49.88 -9.46
C GLU A 124 14.52 -49.68 -8.38
N ARG A 125 14.87 -48.42 -8.09
CA ARG A 125 15.83 -48.05 -7.03
C ARG A 125 15.09 -47.64 -5.76
N ALA A 126 15.65 -48.05 -4.62
CA ALA A 126 15.10 -47.73 -3.31
C ALA A 126 15.63 -46.39 -2.74
N ASP A 127 16.79 -45.94 -3.19
CA ASP A 127 17.48 -44.75 -2.73
C ASP A 127 17.16 -43.51 -3.58
N VAL A 128 16.92 -42.38 -2.92
CA VAL A 128 16.77 -41.07 -3.56
C VAL A 128 18.04 -40.28 -3.28
N ASP A 129 18.90 -40.13 -4.30
CA ASP A 129 20.21 -39.49 -4.19
C ASP A 129 20.37 -38.36 -5.20
N ILE A 130 20.89 -37.22 -4.75
CA ILE A 130 21.25 -36.09 -5.63
C ILE A 130 22.31 -36.49 -6.68
N MET A 131 23.14 -37.48 -6.39
CA MET A 131 24.15 -37.97 -7.35
C MET A 131 23.52 -38.65 -8.58
N ASN A 132 22.25 -39.09 -8.47
CA ASN A 132 21.45 -39.60 -9.58
C ASN A 132 20.81 -38.49 -10.44
N LEU A 133 21.07 -37.21 -10.14
CA LEU A 133 20.58 -36.10 -10.95
C LEU A 133 21.15 -36.19 -12.38
N THR A 134 20.26 -36.19 -13.37
CA THR A 134 20.58 -36.19 -14.81
C THR A 134 19.84 -35.04 -15.49
N ASN A 135 20.18 -34.75 -16.75
CA ASN A 135 19.44 -33.77 -17.54
C ASN A 135 17.96 -34.17 -17.71
N THR A 136 17.65 -35.48 -17.75
CA THR A 136 16.25 -35.96 -17.79
C THR A 136 15.49 -35.65 -16.51
N VAL A 137 16.14 -35.79 -15.34
CA VAL A 137 15.54 -35.40 -14.05
C VAL A 137 15.34 -33.88 -13.99
N ILE A 138 16.31 -33.09 -14.47
CA ILE A 138 16.18 -31.61 -14.52
C ILE A 138 14.98 -31.21 -15.40
N ASN A 139 14.81 -31.84 -16.56
CA ASN A 139 13.66 -31.59 -17.43
C ASN A 139 12.33 -31.96 -16.75
N SER A 140 12.30 -33.07 -16.00
CA SER A 140 11.12 -33.43 -15.19
C SER A 140 10.80 -32.38 -14.14
N VAL A 141 11.81 -31.87 -13.42
CA VAL A 141 11.63 -30.76 -12.47
C VAL A 141 10.99 -29.54 -13.15
N GLU A 142 11.49 -29.17 -14.34
CA GLU A 142 10.95 -28.06 -15.12
C GLU A 142 9.48 -28.29 -15.52
N GLU A 143 9.15 -29.48 -16.01
CA GLU A 143 7.78 -29.85 -16.39
C GLU A 143 6.83 -29.84 -15.18
N GLN A 144 7.27 -30.39 -14.04
CA GLN A 144 6.51 -30.35 -12.79
C GLN A 144 6.22 -28.91 -12.35
N ILE A 145 7.22 -28.02 -12.38
CA ILE A 145 7.03 -26.60 -12.04
C ILE A 145 6.08 -25.94 -13.04
N LYS A 146 6.24 -26.20 -14.34
CA LYS A 146 5.42 -25.63 -15.41
C LYS A 146 3.95 -26.01 -15.25
N ASN A 147 3.67 -27.26 -14.93
CA ASN A 147 2.32 -27.82 -14.80
C ASN A 147 1.69 -27.59 -13.42
N SER A 148 2.44 -27.03 -12.46
CA SER A 148 1.89 -26.67 -11.15
C SER A 148 0.87 -25.54 -11.22
N GLY A 149 -0.11 -25.56 -10.30
CA GLY A 149 -1.10 -24.48 -10.11
C GLY A 149 -0.54 -23.19 -9.48
N LEU A 150 0.78 -23.01 -9.47
CA LEU A 150 1.45 -21.86 -8.86
C LEU A 150 1.39 -20.61 -9.74
N SER A 151 1.46 -19.44 -9.11
CA SER A 151 1.58 -18.16 -9.84
C SER A 151 2.88 -18.09 -10.66
N THR A 152 2.88 -17.27 -11.73
CA THR A 152 4.06 -17.01 -12.57
C THR A 152 5.26 -16.53 -11.75
N GLY A 153 5.05 -15.67 -10.75
CA GLY A 153 6.10 -15.18 -9.86
C GLY A 153 6.69 -16.28 -8.98
N SER A 154 5.85 -17.17 -8.45
CA SER A 154 6.29 -18.33 -7.67
C SER A 154 7.11 -19.31 -8.52
N LYS A 155 6.64 -19.63 -9.74
CA LYS A 155 7.36 -20.50 -10.69
C LYS A 155 8.75 -19.96 -11.00
N ARG A 156 8.85 -18.65 -11.27
CA ARG A 156 10.15 -17.98 -11.47
C ARG A 156 11.08 -18.07 -10.27
N ASN A 157 10.58 -17.82 -9.06
CA ASN A 157 11.40 -17.90 -7.85
C ASN A 157 11.93 -19.32 -7.62
N ILE A 158 11.11 -20.34 -7.86
CA ILE A 158 11.55 -21.74 -7.81
C ILE A 158 12.61 -22.01 -8.88
N GLY A 159 12.43 -21.52 -10.11
CA GLY A 159 13.44 -21.62 -11.16
C GLY A 159 14.78 -20.97 -10.79
N LEU A 160 14.76 -19.78 -10.19
CA LEU A 160 15.98 -19.13 -9.70
C LEU A 160 16.66 -19.91 -8.56
N SER A 161 15.87 -20.57 -7.71
CA SER A 161 16.38 -21.49 -6.69
C SER A 161 17.04 -22.71 -7.34
N LEU A 162 16.42 -23.30 -8.36
CA LEU A 162 16.93 -24.47 -9.08
C LEU A 162 18.27 -24.16 -9.76
N GLU A 163 18.35 -23.04 -10.48
CA GLU A 163 19.57 -22.58 -11.14
C GLU A 163 20.75 -22.48 -10.16
N LYS A 164 20.50 -21.94 -8.96
CA LYS A 164 21.52 -21.82 -7.91
C LYS A 164 21.95 -23.16 -7.34
N VAL A 165 21.05 -24.13 -7.19
CA VAL A 165 21.40 -25.48 -6.74
C VAL A 165 22.22 -26.20 -7.82
N LEU A 166 21.83 -26.13 -9.09
CA LEU A 166 22.57 -26.75 -10.19
C LEU A 166 23.97 -26.13 -10.35
N LYS A 167 24.07 -24.81 -10.27
CA LYS A 167 25.36 -24.11 -10.27
C LYS A 167 26.22 -24.54 -9.08
N PHE A 168 25.64 -24.66 -7.88
CA PHE A 168 26.37 -25.13 -6.70
C PHE A 168 26.93 -26.54 -6.87
N ILE A 169 26.15 -27.47 -7.43
CA ILE A 169 26.58 -28.85 -7.70
C ILE A 169 27.78 -28.89 -8.65
N LYS A 170 27.78 -28.02 -9.68
CA LYS A 170 28.90 -27.86 -10.62
C LYS A 170 30.13 -27.22 -9.97
N ASP A 171 29.94 -26.09 -9.28
CA ASP A 171 31.02 -25.31 -8.65
C ASP A 171 31.76 -26.14 -7.58
N LYS A 172 31.02 -26.96 -6.83
CA LYS A 172 31.59 -27.90 -5.83
C LYS A 172 32.06 -29.23 -6.43
N ARG A 173 31.95 -29.39 -7.74
CA ARG A 173 32.42 -30.57 -8.50
C ARG A 173 31.84 -31.88 -7.96
N PHE A 174 30.56 -31.88 -7.58
CA PHE A 174 29.83 -33.12 -7.28
C PHE A 174 29.39 -33.80 -8.57
N LYS A 175 29.04 -33.00 -9.58
CA LYS A 175 28.64 -33.50 -10.89
C LYS A 175 28.90 -32.46 -11.97
N LEU A 176 29.63 -32.84 -13.03
CA LEU A 176 30.03 -31.93 -14.11
C LEU A 176 29.34 -32.22 -15.45
N ASP A 177 28.71 -33.38 -15.61
CA ASP A 177 27.99 -33.82 -16.82
C ASP A 177 26.57 -33.22 -16.96
N LEU A 178 26.19 -32.32 -16.05
CA LEU A 178 24.94 -31.57 -16.14
C LEU A 178 25.05 -30.49 -17.22
N GLN A 179 24.04 -30.36 -18.08
CA GLN A 179 23.97 -29.27 -19.04
C GLN A 179 23.83 -27.91 -18.34
N GLU A 180 24.19 -26.84 -19.02
CA GLU A 180 23.84 -25.50 -18.54
C GLU A 180 22.33 -25.34 -18.63
N TRP A 181 21.71 -25.10 -17.48
CA TRP A 181 20.28 -24.88 -17.37
C TRP A 181 20.04 -23.43 -16.96
N SER A 182 19.22 -22.73 -17.73
CA SER A 182 18.81 -21.36 -17.46
C SER A 182 17.33 -21.33 -17.15
N ASN A 183 16.92 -20.53 -16.16
CA ASN A 183 15.52 -20.43 -15.76
C ASN A 183 14.60 -20.04 -16.93
N PRO A 184 13.71 -20.95 -17.41
CA PRO A 184 12.82 -20.69 -18.54
C PRO A 184 11.55 -19.94 -18.12
N PHE A 185 11.29 -19.80 -16.81
CA PHE A 185 10.12 -19.12 -16.31
C PHE A 185 10.34 -17.61 -16.41
N PRO A 186 9.61 -16.92 -17.29
CA PRO A 186 9.86 -15.52 -17.54
C PRO A 186 9.64 -14.72 -16.28
N ARG A 187 10.37 -13.62 -16.15
CA ARG A 187 9.96 -12.55 -15.25
C ARG A 187 8.51 -12.22 -15.59
N PRO A 188 7.58 -12.23 -14.61
CA PRO A 188 6.23 -11.70 -14.85
C PRO A 188 6.41 -10.35 -15.55
N SER A 189 5.90 -10.26 -16.77
CA SER A 189 6.02 -9.05 -17.58
C SER A 189 5.43 -7.92 -16.75
N ASP A 190 6.19 -6.84 -16.56
CA ASP A 190 5.59 -5.62 -16.03
C ASP A 190 4.42 -5.28 -16.95
N SER A 191 3.21 -5.10 -16.42
CA SER A 191 2.02 -4.66 -17.19
C SER A 191 2.40 -3.49 -18.11
N LYS A 192 3.31 -2.65 -17.63
CA LYS A 192 3.91 -1.47 -18.26
C LYS A 192 4.59 -1.69 -19.61
N ILE A 193 5.07 -2.90 -19.89
CA ILE A 193 5.80 -3.22 -21.14
C ILE A 193 4.84 -3.81 -22.18
N LYS A 194 3.71 -4.36 -21.72
CA LYS A 194 2.72 -5.00 -22.58
C LYS A 194 1.76 -3.96 -23.15
N LEU A 195 1.67 -3.93 -24.47
CA LEU A 195 0.73 -3.09 -25.20
C LEU A 195 -0.65 -3.77 -25.41
N ASP A 196 -0.90 -4.95 -24.83
CA ASP A 196 -2.20 -5.63 -24.95
C ASP A 196 -3.29 -4.99 -24.09
N LYS A 197 -4.55 -5.22 -24.48
CA LYS A 197 -5.73 -4.57 -23.89
C LYS A 197 -5.92 -4.93 -22.41
N ASP A 198 -5.64 -6.18 -22.04
CA ASP A 198 -5.86 -6.66 -20.68
C ASP A 198 -4.84 -6.03 -19.71
N SER A 199 -3.57 -5.97 -20.11
CA SER A 199 -2.52 -5.29 -19.33
C SER A 199 -2.77 -3.79 -19.18
N ARG A 200 -3.36 -3.15 -20.20
CA ARG A 200 -3.77 -1.73 -20.14
C ARG A 200 -4.93 -1.52 -19.17
N LYS A 201 -5.94 -2.39 -19.22
CA LYS A 201 -7.08 -2.36 -18.30
C LYS A 201 -6.63 -2.58 -16.85
N GLU A 202 -5.72 -3.53 -16.61
CA GLU A 202 -5.09 -3.73 -15.30
C GLU A 202 -4.26 -2.53 -14.82
N GLU A 203 -3.75 -1.66 -15.71
CA GLU A 203 -3.10 -0.41 -15.32
C GLU A 203 -4.07 0.73 -15.06
N GLU A 204 -5.14 0.81 -15.83
CA GLU A 204 -6.24 1.76 -15.63
C GLU A 204 -6.94 1.48 -14.29
N ASP A 205 -7.23 0.21 -13.97
CA ASP A 205 -7.89 -0.22 -12.72
C ASP A 205 -7.05 0.05 -11.45
N LYS A 206 -5.74 0.30 -11.58
CA LYS A 206 -4.86 0.68 -10.44
C LYS A 206 -5.13 2.10 -9.95
N CYS A 207 -5.68 2.98 -10.79
CA CYS A 207 -6.07 4.32 -10.39
C CYS A 207 -7.58 4.33 -10.17
N PRO A 208 -8.06 4.64 -8.94
CA PRO A 208 -9.49 4.70 -8.72
C PRO A 208 -10.10 5.85 -9.53
N SER A 209 -11.38 5.72 -9.88
CA SER A 209 -12.11 6.78 -10.58
C SER A 209 -12.39 7.96 -9.64
N ASP A 210 -12.70 9.13 -10.22
CA ASP A 210 -13.10 10.29 -9.42
C ASP A 210 -14.40 10.02 -8.65
N TYR A 211 -15.31 9.22 -9.23
CA TYR A 211 -16.51 8.76 -8.56
C TYR A 211 -16.19 7.96 -7.30
N GLN A 212 -15.32 6.95 -7.41
CA GLN A 212 -14.91 6.14 -6.26
C GLN A 212 -14.26 6.99 -5.17
N MET A 213 -13.46 7.99 -5.55
CA MET A 213 -12.85 8.91 -4.58
C MET A 213 -13.88 9.86 -3.93
N LEU A 214 -14.92 10.27 -4.65
CA LEU A 214 -16.05 11.01 -4.08
C LEU A 214 -16.82 10.14 -3.08
N GLN A 215 -17.00 8.84 -3.36
CA GLN A 215 -17.61 7.91 -2.41
C GLN A 215 -16.83 7.80 -1.09
N VAL A 216 -15.50 7.92 -1.12
CA VAL A 216 -14.68 7.99 0.11
C VAL A 216 -15.00 9.26 0.91
N ALA A 217 -15.17 10.40 0.24
CA ALA A 217 -15.57 11.65 0.90
C ALA A 217 -16.98 11.54 1.50
N ASP A 218 -17.90 10.92 0.77
CA ASP A 218 -19.27 10.63 1.21
C ASP A 218 -19.29 9.71 2.44
N ALA A 219 -18.45 8.68 2.44
CA ALA A 219 -18.29 7.77 3.58
C ALA A 219 -17.80 8.54 4.83
N PHE A 220 -16.82 9.44 4.67
CA PHE A 220 -16.31 10.25 5.78
C PHE A 220 -17.37 11.18 6.38
N HIS A 221 -18.24 11.74 5.53
CA HIS A 221 -19.36 12.58 5.95
C HIS A 221 -20.45 11.77 6.67
N LYS A 222 -20.80 10.58 6.14
CA LYS A 222 -21.86 9.70 6.68
C LYS A 222 -21.43 8.87 7.89
N ALA A 223 -20.13 8.79 8.19
CA ALA A 223 -19.58 7.96 9.26
C ALA A 223 -20.16 8.28 10.66
N LYS A 224 -20.83 7.30 11.28
CA LYS A 224 -21.45 7.42 12.60
C LYS A 224 -20.77 6.57 13.65
N THR A 225 -20.51 5.30 13.34
CA THR A 225 -19.91 4.35 14.29
C THR A 225 -18.43 4.66 14.52
N LEU A 226 -17.87 4.16 15.63
CA LEU A 226 -16.46 4.33 15.96
C LEU A 226 -15.56 3.78 14.84
N ARG A 227 -15.90 2.59 14.33
CA ARG A 227 -15.22 1.93 13.22
C ARG A 227 -15.26 2.78 11.94
N GLN A 228 -16.44 3.25 11.53
CA GLN A 228 -16.60 4.08 10.33
C GLN A 228 -15.77 5.36 10.45
N LYS A 229 -15.89 6.08 11.59
CA LYS A 229 -15.15 7.31 11.84
C LYS A 229 -13.65 7.07 11.80
N TYR A 230 -13.18 5.96 12.37
CA TYR A 230 -11.75 5.62 12.38
C TYR A 230 -11.20 5.40 10.97
N PHE A 231 -11.76 4.45 10.22
CA PHE A 231 -11.21 4.07 8.91
C PHE A 231 -11.42 5.16 7.84
N THR A 232 -12.55 5.86 7.84
CA THR A 232 -12.74 6.99 6.92
C THR A 232 -11.76 8.14 7.23
N SER A 233 -11.40 8.38 8.49
CA SER A 233 -10.36 9.36 8.85
C SER A 233 -8.98 8.95 8.36
N LEU A 234 -8.65 7.65 8.40
CA LEU A 234 -7.42 7.13 7.79
C LEU A 234 -7.42 7.34 6.26
N CYS A 235 -8.56 7.14 5.59
CA CYS A 235 -8.69 7.45 4.17
C CYS A 235 -8.46 8.93 3.88
N VAL A 236 -8.99 9.86 4.68
CA VAL A 236 -8.72 11.30 4.56
C VAL A 236 -7.22 11.60 4.69
N MET A 237 -6.53 10.98 5.65
CA MET A 237 -5.07 11.15 5.78
C MET A 237 -4.30 10.66 4.54
N LEU A 238 -4.75 9.55 3.93
CA LEU A 238 -4.18 9.01 2.69
C LEU A 238 -4.52 9.84 1.45
N MET A 239 -5.67 10.52 1.44
CA MET A 239 -6.06 11.44 0.36
C MET A 239 -5.39 12.81 0.49
N CYS A 240 -4.94 13.20 1.69
CA CYS A 240 -4.20 14.43 1.86
C CYS A 240 -2.77 14.31 1.34
N GLN A 241 -2.15 13.13 1.45
CA GLN A 241 -0.74 12.92 1.16
C GLN A 241 -0.51 11.56 0.51
N PRO A 242 0.28 11.46 -0.58
CA PRO A 242 0.61 10.19 -1.23
C PRO A 242 1.68 9.45 -0.40
N SER A 243 1.33 9.05 0.81
CA SER A 243 2.17 8.32 1.75
C SER A 243 1.83 6.82 1.74
N ARG A 244 2.66 5.97 2.37
CA ARG A 244 2.30 4.55 2.50
C ARG A 244 1.30 4.39 3.65
N ASN A 245 0.38 3.44 3.56
CA ASN A 245 -0.54 3.17 4.67
C ASN A 245 0.20 2.81 5.97
N THR A 246 1.32 2.08 5.89
CA THR A 246 2.15 1.75 7.05
C THR A 246 2.79 2.96 7.70
N GLU A 247 2.93 4.09 6.99
CA GLU A 247 3.49 5.33 7.52
C GLU A 247 2.46 6.13 8.34
N LEU A 248 1.15 5.84 8.22
CA LEU A 248 0.11 6.44 9.09
C LEU A 248 0.40 6.20 10.57
N ASN A 249 1.03 5.06 10.88
CA ASN A 249 1.42 4.69 12.23
C ASN A 249 2.48 5.61 12.85
N GLY A 250 3.19 6.41 12.04
CA GLY A 250 4.12 7.43 12.53
C GLY A 250 3.46 8.78 12.86
N LEU A 251 2.15 8.95 12.62
CA LEU A 251 1.45 10.19 12.96
C LEU A 251 1.26 10.30 14.47
N THR A 252 1.72 11.41 15.04
CA THR A 252 1.61 11.70 16.47
C THR A 252 0.56 12.77 16.74
N THR A 253 0.19 12.95 18.01
CA THR A 253 -0.68 14.06 18.46
C THR A 253 -0.13 15.45 18.08
N ASN A 254 1.19 15.56 17.89
CA ASN A 254 1.88 16.80 17.51
C ASN A 254 2.15 16.89 16.00
N SER A 255 1.67 15.94 15.20
CA SER A 255 1.95 15.92 13.76
C SER A 255 1.22 17.02 13.01
N LEU A 256 -0.02 17.37 13.36
CA LEU A 256 -0.76 18.45 12.70
C LEU A 256 -0.43 19.80 13.38
N GLN A 257 0.12 20.73 12.62
CA GLN A 257 0.58 22.03 13.12
C GLN A 257 0.13 23.17 12.21
N ARG A 258 0.07 24.38 12.77
CA ARG A 258 -0.16 25.63 12.02
C ARG A 258 1.14 26.41 11.89
N SER A 259 1.37 26.98 10.71
CA SER A 259 2.46 27.95 10.51
C SER A 259 2.10 29.31 11.12
N GLU A 260 3.09 30.21 11.19
CA GLU A 260 2.88 31.62 11.60
C GLU A 260 1.82 32.34 10.77
N LYS A 261 1.64 31.92 9.51
CA LYS A 261 0.62 32.44 8.59
C LYS A 261 -0.73 31.69 8.67
N GLY A 262 -0.92 30.85 9.69
CA GLY A 262 -2.17 30.13 9.95
C GLY A 262 -2.47 28.91 9.07
N ARG A 263 -1.55 28.50 8.17
CA ARG A 263 -1.72 27.34 7.27
C ARG A 263 -1.41 26.03 7.98
N LEU A 264 -2.22 24.99 7.74
CA LEU A 264 -1.98 23.66 8.31
C LEU A 264 -0.92 22.88 7.52
N TYR A 265 -0.06 22.18 8.25
CA TYR A 265 0.86 21.17 7.72
C TYR A 265 0.95 19.97 8.65
N LEU A 266 1.23 18.80 8.06
CA LEU A 266 1.54 17.57 8.76
C LEU A 266 3.06 17.38 8.82
N MET A 267 3.60 17.21 10.02
CA MET A 267 4.93 16.67 10.24
C MET A 267 4.91 15.17 10.00
N TRP A 268 5.57 14.75 8.91
CA TRP A 268 5.56 13.36 8.46
C TRP A 268 6.94 12.73 8.63
N HIS A 269 6.99 11.60 9.34
CA HIS A 269 8.21 10.82 9.54
C HIS A 269 8.25 9.66 8.53
N PRO A 270 9.14 9.68 7.53
CA PRO A 270 9.18 8.63 6.52
C PRO A 270 9.77 7.32 7.08
N ALA A 271 9.11 6.18 6.80
CA ALA A 271 9.51 4.86 7.31
C ALA A 271 10.87 4.33 6.82
N LYS A 272 11.53 5.03 5.89
CA LYS A 272 12.84 4.65 5.31
C LYS A 272 14.00 5.52 5.82
N GLY A 273 13.86 6.11 7.01
CA GLY A 273 14.97 6.83 7.67
C GLY A 273 15.35 8.16 7.00
N GLY A 274 14.41 8.79 6.30
CA GLY A 274 14.59 10.16 5.82
C GLY A 274 14.21 11.18 6.90
N ASP A 275 14.69 12.42 6.75
CA ASP A 275 14.37 13.49 7.69
C ASP A 275 12.85 13.77 7.74
N PRO A 276 12.30 14.20 8.89
CA PRO A 276 10.90 14.60 8.99
C PRO A 276 10.57 15.72 8.01
N VAL A 277 9.50 15.54 7.22
CA VAL A 277 9.12 16.49 6.17
C VAL A 277 7.85 17.23 6.56
N LYS A 278 7.87 18.56 6.42
CA LYS A 278 6.66 19.40 6.48
C LYS A 278 5.83 19.17 5.21
N LYS A 279 4.67 18.56 5.38
CA LYS A 279 3.72 18.30 4.30
C LYS A 279 2.52 19.23 4.44
N TRP A 280 2.42 20.23 3.56
CA TRP A 280 1.32 21.19 3.60
C TRP A 280 -0.03 20.54 3.30
N VAL A 281 -1.05 20.92 4.06
CA VAL A 281 -2.43 20.52 3.80
C VAL A 281 -3.02 21.46 2.75
N PRO A 282 -3.66 20.93 1.68
CA PRO A 282 -4.40 21.76 0.73
C PRO A 282 -5.44 22.63 1.45
N LYS A 283 -5.54 23.91 1.08
CA LYS A 283 -6.35 24.88 1.83
C LYS A 283 -7.82 24.46 1.99
N LEU A 284 -8.39 23.87 0.94
CA LEU A 284 -9.78 23.39 0.92
C LEU A 284 -10.02 22.15 1.78
N LEU A 285 -8.96 21.42 2.16
CA LEU A 285 -9.03 20.23 2.98
C LEU A 285 -8.66 20.49 4.44
N GLU A 286 -8.30 21.73 4.81
CA GLU A 286 -7.82 22.05 6.16
C GLU A 286 -8.81 21.61 7.25
N ASP A 287 -10.11 21.92 7.08
CA ASP A 287 -11.14 21.59 8.07
C ASP A 287 -11.42 20.07 8.12
N VAL A 288 -11.43 19.42 6.96
CA VAL A 288 -11.66 17.96 6.84
C VAL A 288 -10.50 17.19 7.46
N VAL A 289 -9.27 17.62 7.20
CA VAL A 289 -8.05 17.02 7.76
C VAL A 289 -7.99 17.25 9.27
N GLN A 290 -8.32 18.45 9.75
CA GLN A 290 -8.40 18.72 11.18
C GLN A 290 -9.43 17.80 11.85
N GLN A 291 -10.64 17.69 11.30
CA GLN A 291 -11.67 16.81 11.84
C GLN A 291 -11.25 15.33 11.84
N ALA A 292 -10.63 14.85 10.76
CA ALA A 292 -10.13 13.49 10.67
C ALA A 292 -9.01 13.23 11.69
N PHE A 293 -8.12 14.20 11.88
CA PHE A 293 -7.03 14.12 12.84
C PHE A 293 -7.55 14.09 14.29
N ASP A 294 -8.52 14.94 14.62
CA ASP A 294 -9.15 14.99 15.94
C ASP A 294 -9.91 13.67 16.25
N ARG A 295 -10.66 13.14 15.26
CA ARG A 295 -11.28 11.81 15.38
C ARG A 295 -10.26 10.74 15.72
N LEU A 296 -9.11 10.71 15.04
CA LEU A 296 -8.05 9.74 15.32
C LEU A 296 -7.43 9.94 16.70
N ILE A 297 -7.24 11.19 17.14
CA ILE A 297 -6.75 11.50 18.49
C ILE A 297 -7.70 10.98 19.57
N ASP A 298 -9.01 11.20 19.40
CA ASP A 298 -10.02 10.82 20.38
C ASP A 298 -10.16 9.29 20.44
N ILE A 299 -10.27 8.64 19.28
CA ILE A 299 -10.47 7.18 19.19
C ILE A 299 -9.24 6.44 19.73
N SER A 300 -8.04 6.95 19.48
CA SER A 300 -6.80 6.31 19.96
C SER A 300 -6.46 6.60 21.43
N ALA A 301 -7.11 7.59 22.06
CA ALA A 301 -6.78 8.02 23.43
C ALA A 301 -6.77 6.88 24.46
N PRO A 302 -7.76 5.96 24.50
CA PRO A 302 -7.75 4.85 25.47
C PRO A 302 -6.58 3.88 25.26
N ALA A 303 -6.25 3.56 24.01
CA ALA A 303 -5.13 2.67 23.69
C ALA A 303 -3.77 3.31 24.03
N ARG A 304 -3.62 4.62 23.75
CA ARG A 304 -2.45 5.41 24.14
C ARG A 304 -2.27 5.44 25.65
N ALA A 305 -3.35 5.66 26.40
CA ALA A 305 -3.33 5.65 27.86
C ALA A 305 -2.90 4.28 28.41
N ALA A 306 -3.41 3.17 27.85
CA ALA A 306 -3.01 1.82 28.25
C ALA A 306 -1.52 1.55 27.99
N ALA A 307 -1.02 1.93 26.80
CA ALA A 307 0.40 1.79 26.46
C ALA A 307 1.31 2.62 27.37
N LYS A 308 0.92 3.86 27.67
CA LYS A 308 1.65 4.76 28.57
C LYS A 308 1.66 4.21 30.00
N PHE A 309 0.50 3.79 30.51
CA PHE A 309 0.39 3.19 31.84
C PHE A 309 1.29 1.96 31.98
N ALA A 310 1.32 1.09 30.98
CA ALA A 310 2.14 -0.12 30.99
C ALA A 310 3.66 0.17 31.00
N HIS A 311 4.08 1.32 30.48
CA HIS A 311 5.46 1.81 30.57
C HIS A 311 5.78 2.40 31.94
N GLU A 312 4.91 3.28 32.45
CA GLU A 312 5.10 3.95 33.74
C GLU A 312 4.96 3.01 34.93
N ASN A 313 4.21 1.91 34.76
CA ASN A 313 3.91 0.94 35.81
C ASN A 313 4.25 -0.50 35.34
N PRO A 314 5.55 -0.86 35.26
CA PRO A 314 5.98 -2.12 34.67
C PRO A 314 5.42 -3.36 35.40
N GLU A 315 5.24 -3.28 36.71
CA GLU A 315 4.81 -4.40 37.58
C GLU A 315 3.29 -4.39 37.89
N VAL A 316 2.53 -3.44 37.35
CA VAL A 316 1.12 -3.21 37.75
C VAL A 316 0.22 -3.39 36.54
N PHE A 317 -0.77 -4.27 36.66
CA PHE A 317 -1.81 -4.40 35.64
C PHE A 317 -2.77 -3.21 35.67
N LEU A 318 -3.21 -2.78 34.49
CA LEU A 318 -4.22 -1.73 34.36
C LEU A 318 -5.60 -2.25 34.79
N VAL A 319 -5.95 -2.03 36.06
CA VAL A 319 -7.28 -2.30 36.58
C VAL A 319 -8.26 -1.30 35.97
N HIS A 320 -9.18 -1.79 35.15
CA HIS A 320 -10.15 -0.99 34.40
C HIS A 320 -11.58 -1.15 34.94
N ASN A 321 -12.52 -0.34 34.45
CA ASN A 321 -13.88 -0.25 35.00
C ASN A 321 -14.67 -1.58 35.04
N GLU A 322 -14.39 -2.51 34.12
CA GLU A 322 -15.02 -3.85 34.16
C GLU A 322 -14.49 -4.74 35.30
N CYS A 323 -13.34 -4.42 35.92
CA CYS A 323 -12.79 -5.19 37.03
C CYS A 323 -13.67 -5.04 38.27
N ILE A 324 -14.08 -6.17 38.84
CA ILE A 324 -14.97 -6.23 40.01
C ILE A 324 -14.23 -6.40 41.35
N THR A 325 -12.91 -6.18 41.35
CA THR A 325 -12.09 -6.26 42.56
C THR A 325 -12.20 -4.96 43.37
N PRO A 326 -12.05 -5.00 44.71
CA PRO A 326 -11.96 -3.79 45.53
C PRO A 326 -10.77 -2.91 45.13
N ALA A 327 -10.87 -1.59 45.33
CA ALA A 327 -9.85 -0.62 44.89
C ALA A 327 -8.42 -0.91 45.39
N ASN A 328 -8.27 -1.55 46.55
CA ASN A 328 -6.98 -1.90 47.15
C ASN A 328 -6.63 -3.40 47.02
N PHE A 329 -7.18 -4.09 46.02
CA PHE A 329 -6.89 -5.51 45.81
C PHE A 329 -5.40 -5.71 45.42
N PRO A 330 -4.63 -6.54 46.15
CA PRO A 330 -3.21 -6.72 45.87
C PRO A 330 -2.95 -7.32 44.48
N GLN A 331 -1.93 -6.84 43.78
CA GLN A 331 -1.57 -7.32 42.43
C GLN A 331 -1.19 -8.80 42.41
N ASP A 332 -0.59 -9.28 43.50
CA ASP A 332 -0.11 -10.66 43.68
C ASP A 332 -1.18 -11.64 44.17
N LYS A 333 -2.36 -11.13 44.56
CA LYS A 333 -3.43 -11.98 45.06
C LYS A 333 -4.10 -12.68 43.87
N PRO A 334 -4.23 -14.02 43.87
CA PRO A 334 -4.95 -14.75 42.83
C PRO A 334 -6.39 -14.25 42.70
N LEU A 335 -6.84 -14.09 41.45
CA LEU A 335 -8.21 -13.67 41.16
C LEU A 335 -9.18 -14.85 41.32
N THR A 336 -10.45 -14.53 41.59
CA THR A 336 -11.53 -15.51 41.41
C THR A 336 -11.91 -15.68 39.94
N TYR A 337 -12.68 -16.70 39.61
CA TYR A 337 -13.16 -17.03 38.27
C TYR A 337 -13.84 -15.82 37.61
N ASN A 338 -14.75 -15.17 38.34
CA ASN A 338 -15.47 -13.99 37.85
C ASN A 338 -14.56 -12.76 37.78
N GLN A 339 -13.68 -12.55 38.77
CA GLN A 339 -12.73 -11.44 38.77
C GLN A 339 -11.77 -11.52 37.58
N PHE A 340 -11.22 -12.71 37.32
CA PHE A 340 -10.36 -12.99 36.18
C PHE A 340 -11.10 -12.78 34.85
N ALA A 341 -12.30 -13.33 34.72
CA ALA A 341 -13.09 -13.18 33.50
C ALA A 341 -13.36 -11.71 33.18
N LYS A 342 -13.76 -10.95 34.19
CA LYS A 342 -14.01 -9.51 34.08
C LYS A 342 -12.75 -8.71 33.78
N ALA A 343 -11.62 -9.03 34.42
CA ALA A 343 -10.32 -8.43 34.10
C ALA A 343 -9.85 -8.71 32.67
N MET A 344 -10.30 -9.80 32.05
CA MET A 344 -9.95 -10.17 30.67
C MET A 344 -11.04 -9.84 29.65
N CYS A 345 -12.14 -9.23 30.08
CA CYS A 345 -13.35 -8.95 29.29
C CYS A 345 -13.89 -10.22 28.62
N LEU A 346 -13.99 -11.31 29.38
CA LEU A 346 -14.58 -12.57 28.98
C LEU A 346 -16.03 -12.64 29.45
N LYS A 347 -16.91 -13.18 28.60
CA LYS A 347 -18.33 -13.31 28.91
C LYS A 347 -18.56 -14.35 30.03
N THR A 348 -19.24 -13.92 31.08
CA THR A 348 -19.66 -14.72 32.24
C THR A 348 -21.03 -14.26 32.70
N GLY A 349 -21.83 -15.16 33.29
CA GLY A 349 -23.17 -14.83 33.79
C GLY A 349 -24.23 -15.69 33.15
N LEU A 350 -25.45 -15.18 33.01
CA LEU A 350 -26.54 -15.85 32.30
C LEU A 350 -26.68 -15.23 30.91
N ASP A 351 -26.89 -16.06 29.87
CA ASP A 351 -27.25 -15.59 28.54
C ASP A 351 -28.73 -15.16 28.46
N SER A 352 -29.17 -14.72 27.28
CA SER A 352 -30.56 -14.30 27.03
C SER A 352 -31.60 -15.41 27.28
N ASN A 353 -31.16 -16.67 27.28
CA ASN A 353 -31.99 -17.84 27.50
C ASN A 353 -31.92 -18.34 28.96
N GLY A 354 -31.25 -17.60 29.85
CA GLY A 354 -31.05 -17.99 31.25
C GLY A 354 -30.01 -19.11 31.44
N THR A 355 -29.22 -19.44 30.42
CA THR A 355 -28.16 -20.45 30.49
C THR A 355 -26.87 -19.82 30.98
N GLN A 356 -26.20 -20.49 31.93
CA GLN A 356 -24.95 -20.00 32.48
C GLN A 356 -23.81 -20.06 31.46
N MET A 357 -23.33 -18.88 31.06
CA MET A 357 -22.18 -18.71 30.18
C MET A 357 -20.89 -19.09 30.90
N SER A 358 -20.07 -19.90 30.25
CA SER A 358 -18.72 -20.21 30.72
C SER A 358 -17.69 -19.96 29.64
N TRP A 359 -16.74 -19.07 29.93
CA TRP A 359 -15.59 -18.84 29.05
C TRP A 359 -14.62 -20.03 29.03
N THR A 360 -14.73 -21.00 29.96
CA THR A 360 -13.83 -22.17 30.00
C THR A 360 -14.05 -23.13 28.84
N HIS A 361 -15.21 -23.07 28.18
CA HIS A 361 -15.55 -23.93 27.04
C HIS A 361 -15.41 -23.22 25.69
N ASN A 362 -15.41 -21.88 25.66
CA ASN A 362 -15.25 -21.09 24.43
C ASN A 362 -13.76 -20.83 24.12
N GLY A 363 -13.34 -21.12 22.88
CA GLY A 363 -12.13 -20.59 22.23
C GLY A 363 -10.80 -20.73 22.98
N SER A 364 -9.98 -21.70 22.59
CA SER A 364 -8.64 -21.98 23.13
C SER A 364 -7.61 -20.88 22.85
N LEU A 365 -7.53 -19.86 23.70
CA LEU A 365 -6.29 -19.09 23.82
C LEU A 365 -5.22 -20.02 24.40
N LYS A 366 -4.40 -20.63 23.53
CA LYS A 366 -3.34 -21.59 23.91
C LYS A 366 -2.44 -21.04 25.01
N TRP A 367 -2.11 -19.75 24.93
CA TRP A 367 -1.33 -19.07 25.97
C TRP A 367 -2.06 -19.02 27.32
N LEU A 368 -3.36 -18.77 27.33
CA LEU A 368 -4.16 -18.71 28.56
C LEU A 368 -4.29 -20.09 29.19
N ARG A 369 -4.47 -21.11 28.35
CA ARG A 369 -4.46 -22.51 28.79
C ARG A 369 -3.14 -22.85 29.47
N ASN A 370 -2.03 -22.51 28.83
CA ASN A 370 -0.68 -22.77 29.36
C ASN A 370 -0.43 -22.02 30.68
N LEU A 371 -0.83 -20.74 30.77
CA LEU A 371 -0.66 -19.94 31.98
C LEU A 371 -1.41 -20.55 33.17
N ILE A 372 -2.70 -20.90 33.01
CA ILE A 372 -3.49 -21.50 34.08
C ILE A 372 -2.93 -22.89 34.44
N SER A 373 -2.56 -23.70 33.44
CA SER A 373 -1.91 -25.00 33.68
C SER A 373 -0.64 -24.86 34.52
N GLN A 374 0.22 -23.90 34.19
CA GLN A 374 1.47 -23.65 34.90
C GLN A 374 1.23 -23.21 36.35
N ILE A 375 0.30 -22.29 36.61
CA ILE A 375 -0.04 -21.81 37.96
C ILE A 375 -0.60 -22.94 38.84
N ASN A 376 -1.27 -23.92 38.23
CA ASN A 376 -1.84 -25.06 38.94
C ASN A 376 -0.93 -26.30 38.96
N HIS A 377 0.29 -26.22 38.38
CA HIS A 377 1.23 -27.34 38.29
C HIS A 377 0.66 -28.60 37.63
N VAL A 378 -0.15 -28.43 36.59
CA VAL A 378 -0.75 -29.52 35.80
C VAL A 378 -0.40 -29.36 34.32
N ALA A 379 -0.49 -30.44 33.54
CA ALA A 379 -0.21 -30.38 32.11
C ALA A 379 -1.32 -29.62 31.37
N ASP A 380 -2.58 -29.89 31.70
CA ASP A 380 -3.74 -29.36 31.03
C ASP A 380 -4.90 -29.17 32.00
N TRP A 381 -5.00 -27.98 32.61
CA TRP A 381 -6.02 -27.71 33.64
C TRP A 381 -7.46 -27.99 33.17
N LYS A 382 -7.75 -27.89 31.86
CA LYS A 382 -9.09 -28.21 31.34
C LYS A 382 -9.40 -29.69 31.38
N LYS A 383 -8.39 -30.56 31.18
CA LYS A 383 -8.55 -32.01 31.24
C LYS A 383 -8.34 -32.53 32.66
N ASP A 384 -7.28 -32.08 33.30
CA ASP A 384 -6.78 -32.63 34.55
C ASP A 384 -7.56 -32.12 35.77
N LEU A 385 -8.05 -30.87 35.72
CA LEU A 385 -8.82 -30.27 36.82
C LEU A 385 -10.30 -30.14 36.45
N LEU A 386 -10.61 -29.43 35.35
CA LEU A 386 -12.00 -29.11 34.99
C LEU A 386 -12.78 -30.35 34.52
N ASN A 387 -12.21 -31.18 33.64
CA ASN A 387 -12.82 -32.41 33.10
C ASN A 387 -14.31 -32.30 32.71
N GLY A 388 -14.70 -31.18 32.08
CA GLY A 388 -16.09 -30.92 31.67
C GLY A 388 -17.08 -30.56 32.80
N CYS A 389 -16.59 -30.38 34.03
CA CYS A 389 -17.31 -29.85 35.19
C CYS A 389 -17.41 -28.31 35.14
N LYS A 390 -18.16 -27.71 36.07
CA LYS A 390 -18.32 -26.24 36.18
C LYS A 390 -17.40 -25.66 37.26
N VAL A 391 -17.18 -24.35 37.22
CA VAL A 391 -16.39 -23.63 38.24
C VAL A 391 -17.33 -22.70 39.03
N SER A 392 -17.23 -22.73 40.36
CA SER A 392 -17.98 -21.86 41.28
C SER A 392 -17.37 -20.46 41.35
N GLN A 393 -18.04 -19.54 42.05
CA GLN A 393 -17.52 -18.18 42.25
C GLN A 393 -16.24 -18.14 43.11
N ASP A 394 -16.06 -19.14 43.98
CA ASP A 394 -14.90 -19.30 44.86
C ASP A 394 -13.83 -20.24 44.26
N ASN A 395 -13.86 -20.40 42.95
CA ASN A 395 -12.94 -21.24 42.16
C ASN A 395 -13.02 -22.75 42.42
N GLU A 396 -14.03 -23.22 43.14
CA GLU A 396 -14.22 -24.65 43.37
C GLU A 396 -14.88 -25.31 42.17
N ILE A 397 -14.47 -26.53 41.86
CA ILE A 397 -15.06 -27.32 40.79
C ILE A 397 -16.36 -27.95 41.27
N LEU A 398 -17.41 -27.78 40.48
CA LEU A 398 -18.75 -28.29 40.73
C LEU A 398 -19.10 -29.37 39.72
N THR A 399 -19.70 -30.46 40.17
CA THR A 399 -20.18 -31.53 39.28
C THR A 399 -21.13 -30.97 38.20
N LYS A 400 -21.06 -31.55 37.00
CA LYS A 400 -21.76 -31.04 35.81
C LYS A 400 -23.29 -30.94 35.98
N HIS A 401 -23.90 -31.93 36.63
CA HIS A 401 -25.36 -32.06 36.73
C HIS A 401 -25.92 -31.72 38.11
N THR A 402 -25.21 -32.07 39.19
CA THR A 402 -25.71 -31.86 40.56
C THR A 402 -25.19 -30.58 41.21
N HIS A 403 -24.21 -29.91 40.59
CA HIS A 403 -23.56 -28.69 41.11
C HIS A 403 -22.99 -28.85 42.53
N ASN A 404 -22.63 -30.07 42.89
CA ASN A 404 -22.01 -30.37 44.17
C ASN A 404 -20.51 -30.05 44.12
N PRO A 405 -19.95 -29.47 45.19
CA PRO A 405 -18.51 -29.31 45.39
C PRO A 405 -17.74 -30.63 45.22
N THR A 406 -16.66 -30.60 44.43
CA THR A 406 -15.76 -31.77 44.28
C THR A 406 -14.56 -31.73 45.23
N GLY A 407 -14.36 -30.63 45.97
CA GLY A 407 -13.19 -30.41 46.83
C GLY A 407 -11.92 -29.98 46.07
N ILE A 408 -11.99 -29.84 44.74
CA ILE A 408 -10.88 -29.37 43.90
C ILE A 408 -11.07 -27.88 43.64
N SER A 409 -10.07 -27.06 43.93
CA SER A 409 -10.08 -25.61 43.67
C SER A 409 -9.02 -25.22 42.63
N ILE A 410 -9.41 -24.39 41.66
CA ILE A 410 -8.53 -23.89 40.59
C ILE A 410 -7.93 -22.55 41.01
N LYS A 411 -6.61 -22.40 40.90
CA LYS A 411 -5.96 -21.09 41.04
C LYS A 411 -6.01 -20.34 39.72
N PHE A 412 -6.71 -19.21 39.67
CA PHE A 412 -6.67 -18.32 38.52
C PHE A 412 -5.54 -17.28 38.65
N PRO A 413 -5.03 -16.75 37.51
CA PRO A 413 -3.98 -15.74 37.49
C PRO A 413 -4.31 -14.52 38.36
N SER A 414 -3.28 -14.00 39.03
CA SER A 414 -3.31 -12.69 39.68
C SER A 414 -3.22 -11.56 38.65
N TYR A 415 -3.38 -10.30 39.09
CA TYR A 415 -3.13 -9.16 38.22
C TYR A 415 -1.66 -9.09 37.76
N ARG A 416 -0.69 -9.44 38.62
CA ARG A 416 0.72 -9.51 38.21
C ARG A 416 0.95 -10.56 37.12
N ASP A 417 0.29 -11.71 37.21
CA ASP A 417 0.36 -12.73 36.17
C ASP A 417 -0.22 -12.21 34.85
N LEU A 418 -1.36 -11.49 34.90
CA LEU A 418 -1.94 -10.84 33.72
C LEU A 418 -1.01 -9.78 33.11
N ARG A 419 -0.25 -9.05 33.95
CA ARG A 419 0.73 -8.05 33.47
C ARG A 419 1.78 -8.69 32.56
N SER A 420 2.26 -9.88 32.91
CA SER A 420 3.25 -10.62 32.11
C SER A 420 2.72 -10.96 30.71
N VAL A 421 1.43 -11.30 30.62
CA VAL A 421 0.75 -11.60 29.34
C VAL A 421 0.63 -10.35 28.48
N VAL A 422 0.26 -9.22 29.10
CA VAL A 422 0.17 -7.92 28.40
C VAL A 422 1.52 -7.58 27.77
N ASP A 423 2.62 -7.81 28.50
CA ASP A 423 3.96 -7.59 27.97
C ASP A 423 4.29 -8.52 26.81
N GLN A 424 4.06 -9.82 26.95
CA GLN A 424 4.33 -10.78 25.89
C GLN A 424 3.52 -10.51 24.63
N LYS A 425 2.31 -9.96 24.76
CA LYS A 425 1.38 -9.78 23.64
C LYS A 425 1.47 -8.42 22.97
N TYR A 426 1.66 -7.34 23.73
CA TYR A 426 1.53 -5.98 23.21
C TYR A 426 2.82 -5.16 23.21
N LYS A 427 3.85 -5.54 23.98
CA LYS A 427 5.16 -4.89 23.85
C LYS A 427 5.84 -5.38 22.57
N THR A 428 6.15 -4.44 21.68
CA THR A 428 7.03 -4.67 20.53
C THR A 428 8.49 -4.64 20.97
N LYS A 429 9.39 -5.12 20.10
CA LYS A 429 10.85 -5.05 20.32
C LYS A 429 11.34 -3.63 20.65
N ASP A 430 10.72 -2.64 20.03
CA ASP A 430 11.12 -1.23 20.13
C ASP A 430 10.35 -0.47 21.23
N PHE A 431 9.45 -1.14 21.97
CA PHE A 431 8.70 -0.52 23.07
C PHE A 431 9.66 0.11 24.10
N PRO A 432 9.45 1.36 24.54
CA PRO A 432 8.21 2.16 24.44
C PRO A 432 8.06 3.01 23.17
N ASN A 433 8.92 2.84 22.19
CA ASN A 433 8.98 3.71 21.01
C ASN A 433 8.37 3.03 19.76
N TYR A 434 7.97 3.86 18.81
CA TYR A 434 7.68 3.49 17.43
C TYR A 434 8.56 4.36 16.53
N GLY A 435 9.66 3.79 16.01
CA GLY A 435 10.73 4.60 15.43
C GLY A 435 11.30 5.55 16.49
N ASP A 436 11.35 6.85 16.18
CA ASP A 436 11.93 7.88 17.05
C ASP A 436 10.91 8.51 18.02
N VAL A 437 9.63 8.13 17.97
CA VAL A 437 8.56 8.72 18.79
C VAL A 437 8.04 7.74 19.84
N LYS A 438 7.40 8.23 20.91
CA LYS A 438 6.75 7.34 21.88
C LYS A 438 5.51 6.70 21.25
N LEU A 439 5.31 5.41 21.54
CA LEU A 439 4.19 4.66 21.00
C LEU A 439 2.85 5.32 21.36
N TRP A 440 2.69 5.80 22.59
CA TRP A 440 1.46 6.48 23.03
C TRP A 440 1.29 7.91 22.50
N ASP A 441 2.24 8.44 21.72
CA ASP A 441 2.02 9.68 20.98
C ASP A 441 1.33 9.37 19.63
N CYS A 442 1.42 8.14 19.12
CA CYS A 442 0.85 7.72 17.85
C CYS A 442 -0.70 7.70 17.87
N ILE A 443 -1.33 8.28 16.85
CA ILE A 443 -2.80 8.48 16.80
C ILE A 443 -3.57 7.36 16.11
N THR A 444 -2.90 6.30 15.67
CA THR A 444 -3.51 5.14 14.98
C THR A 444 -3.55 3.87 15.86
N LEU A 445 -3.32 4.05 17.16
CA LEU A 445 -3.45 3.01 18.16
C LEU A 445 -4.92 2.71 18.43
N VAL A 446 -5.25 1.44 18.54
CA VAL A 446 -6.58 0.94 18.93
C VAL A 446 -6.41 -0.19 19.95
N ARG A 447 -7.44 -0.47 20.75
CA ARG A 447 -7.40 -1.62 21.67
C ARG A 447 -7.72 -2.91 20.91
N GLU A 448 -7.33 -4.04 21.47
CA GLU A 448 -7.80 -5.34 20.98
C GLU A 448 -9.34 -5.37 21.04
N ASN A 449 -9.94 -5.81 19.94
CA ASN A 449 -11.38 -5.86 19.70
C ASN A 449 -12.10 -4.50 19.64
N GLU A 450 -11.40 -3.36 19.50
CA GLU A 450 -12.03 -2.02 19.43
C GLU A 450 -13.22 -1.93 18.46
N PHE A 451 -13.14 -2.66 17.35
CA PHE A 451 -14.14 -2.66 16.28
C PHE A 451 -14.83 -4.02 16.08
N HIS A 452 -14.65 -4.97 17.01
CA HIS A 452 -15.22 -6.31 16.86
C HIS A 452 -16.70 -6.30 17.24
N LYS A 453 -17.56 -6.96 16.45
CA LYS A 453 -19.02 -7.01 16.71
C LYS A 453 -19.38 -7.88 17.91
N GLU A 454 -18.67 -9.00 18.08
CA GLU A 454 -19.05 -10.02 19.07
C GLU A 454 -18.22 -10.03 20.37
N PHE A 455 -16.99 -9.50 20.34
CA PHE A 455 -16.05 -9.60 21.45
C PHE A 455 -15.86 -8.23 22.08
N ASP A 456 -15.85 -8.21 23.40
CA ASP A 456 -15.66 -6.99 24.16
C ASP A 456 -14.23 -6.45 23.97
N VAL A 457 -14.15 -5.11 23.94
CA VAL A 457 -12.90 -4.37 23.86
C VAL A 457 -12.08 -4.63 25.12
N LYS A 458 -10.77 -4.82 24.97
CA LYS A 458 -9.86 -5.03 26.11
C LYS A 458 -9.19 -3.72 26.53
N PRO A 459 -9.57 -3.10 27.67
CA PRO A 459 -9.10 -1.75 28.03
C PRO A 459 -7.60 -1.64 28.26
N PHE A 460 -6.94 -2.73 28.68
CA PHE A 460 -5.50 -2.79 28.99
C PHE A 460 -4.60 -3.02 27.77
N SER A 461 -5.15 -3.05 26.56
CA SER A 461 -4.44 -3.45 25.35
C SER A 461 -4.17 -2.29 24.40
N TRP A 462 -3.21 -2.46 23.50
CA TRP A 462 -2.90 -1.49 22.45
C TRP A 462 -2.32 -2.20 21.23
N LEU A 463 -2.76 -1.80 20.04
CA LEU A 463 -2.37 -2.36 18.76
C LEU A 463 -2.27 -1.24 17.73
N MET A 464 -1.22 -1.28 16.92
CA MET A 464 -1.13 -0.42 15.74
C MET A 464 -2.03 -0.97 14.64
N THR A 465 -2.61 -0.07 13.85
CA THR A 465 -3.44 -0.48 12.72
C THR A 465 -2.56 -1.11 11.64
N GLY A 466 -2.83 -2.38 11.33
CA GLY A 466 -2.11 -3.14 10.30
C GLY A 466 -2.65 -2.90 8.90
N HIS A 467 -1.84 -3.23 7.88
CA HIS A 467 -2.25 -3.16 6.47
C HIS A 467 -3.56 -3.93 6.22
N GLY A 468 -3.67 -5.15 6.75
CA GLY A 468 -4.86 -6.00 6.58
C GLY A 468 -6.14 -5.34 7.09
N SER A 469 -6.10 -4.74 8.28
CA SER A 469 -7.27 -4.06 8.86
C SER A 469 -7.77 -2.89 8.01
N VAL A 470 -6.86 -2.11 7.41
CA VAL A 470 -7.24 -1.03 6.50
C VAL A 470 -7.80 -1.61 5.20
N SER A 471 -7.14 -2.60 4.60
CA SER A 471 -7.61 -3.30 3.39
C SER A 471 -9.02 -3.87 3.55
N ASP A 472 -9.29 -4.56 4.65
CA ASP A 472 -10.61 -5.12 4.94
C ASP A 472 -11.66 -4.01 5.08
N ALA A 473 -11.30 -2.92 5.77
CA ALA A 473 -12.22 -1.80 5.97
C ALA A 473 -12.61 -1.07 4.69
N ILE A 474 -11.75 -1.07 3.66
CA ILE A 474 -12.01 -0.43 2.37
C ILE A 474 -12.46 -1.43 1.28
N GLY A 475 -12.78 -2.66 1.66
CA GLY A 475 -13.36 -3.66 0.76
C GLY A 475 -12.38 -4.27 -0.23
N SER A 476 -11.06 -4.28 0.05
CA SER A 476 -10.07 -4.94 -0.81
C SER A 476 -10.38 -6.44 -0.99
N ASP A 477 -10.20 -6.94 -2.22
CA ASP A 477 -10.34 -8.36 -2.52
C ASP A 477 -9.35 -9.24 -1.73
N ARG A 478 -9.84 -10.41 -1.31
CA ARG A 478 -9.06 -11.45 -0.64
C ARG A 478 -8.76 -12.59 -1.61
N PRO A 479 -7.68 -13.37 -1.37
CA PRO A 479 -7.39 -14.56 -2.18
C PRO A 479 -8.60 -15.50 -2.25
N SER A 480 -8.82 -16.14 -3.40
CA SER A 480 -10.02 -16.95 -3.65
C SER A 480 -10.22 -18.04 -2.58
N GLY A 481 -11.40 -18.05 -1.95
CA GLY A 481 -11.81 -19.07 -0.98
C GLY A 481 -12.07 -18.56 0.44
N GLU A 482 -11.74 -17.30 0.75
CA GLU A 482 -12.12 -16.66 2.02
C GLU A 482 -13.47 -15.93 1.91
N GLU A 483 -14.27 -15.94 2.99
CA GLU A 483 -15.51 -15.16 3.06
C GLU A 483 -15.23 -13.66 2.94
N THR A 484 -16.06 -12.97 2.15
CA THR A 484 -16.00 -11.53 1.97
C THR A 484 -16.28 -10.83 3.29
N ILE A 485 -15.32 -10.04 3.79
CA ILE A 485 -15.51 -9.23 4.99
C ILE A 485 -16.27 -7.95 4.64
N GLU A 486 -17.27 -7.61 5.46
CA GLU A 486 -18.01 -6.35 5.39
C GLU A 486 -17.09 -5.13 5.58
N SER A 487 -17.11 -4.22 4.61
CA SER A 487 -16.35 -2.98 4.57
C SER A 487 -17.15 -1.82 5.17
N ILE A 488 -16.48 -0.69 5.42
CA ILE A 488 -17.17 0.53 5.86
C ILE A 488 -18.11 1.10 4.79
N PHE A 489 -17.89 0.79 3.51
CA PHE A 489 -18.77 1.20 2.42
C PHE A 489 -20.06 0.38 2.44
N ASP A 490 -19.95 -0.93 2.69
CA ASP A 490 -21.11 -1.81 2.88
C ASP A 490 -21.95 -1.38 4.08
N GLU A 491 -21.29 -1.10 5.22
CA GLU A 491 -21.95 -0.61 6.44
C GLU A 491 -22.72 0.71 6.22
N LEU A 492 -22.29 1.52 5.24
CA LEU A 492 -22.87 2.82 4.91
C LEU A 492 -23.78 2.77 3.68
N ALA A 493 -23.99 1.59 3.09
CA ALA A 493 -24.72 1.40 1.83
C ALA A 493 -24.21 2.31 0.69
N ILE A 494 -22.88 2.43 0.58
CA ILE A 494 -22.18 3.15 -0.48
C ILE A 494 -21.72 2.16 -1.53
N THR A 495 -22.09 2.40 -2.78
CA THR A 495 -21.81 1.53 -3.94
C THR A 495 -20.92 2.24 -4.94
N ASP A 496 -20.38 1.47 -5.88
CA ASP A 496 -19.74 2.02 -7.08
C ASP A 496 -20.80 2.54 -8.09
N GLU A 497 -20.34 3.14 -9.18
CA GLU A 497 -21.18 3.83 -10.18
C GLU A 497 -22.20 2.88 -10.84
N ASP A 498 -21.84 1.61 -11.00
CA ASP A 498 -22.69 0.55 -11.55
C ASP A 498 -23.62 -0.11 -10.52
N GLY A 499 -23.63 0.42 -9.27
CA GLY A 499 -24.41 -0.13 -8.16
C GLY A 499 -23.77 -1.36 -7.51
N THR A 500 -22.59 -1.79 -7.95
CA THR A 500 -21.86 -2.88 -7.32
C THR A 500 -21.18 -2.42 -6.02
N ARG A 501 -20.62 -3.38 -5.28
CA ARG A 501 -19.90 -3.10 -4.06
C ARG A 501 -18.65 -2.27 -4.36
N LEU A 502 -18.50 -1.13 -3.67
CA LEU A 502 -17.29 -0.32 -3.77
C LEU A 502 -16.09 -1.07 -3.18
N GLN A 503 -15.07 -1.28 -3.99
CA GLN A 503 -13.83 -1.94 -3.58
C GLN A 503 -12.64 -1.03 -3.85
N LEU A 504 -11.84 -0.80 -2.80
CA LEU A 504 -10.59 -0.06 -2.93
C LEU A 504 -9.39 -0.84 -2.38
N ASN A 505 -8.21 -0.49 -2.86
CA ASN A 505 -6.92 -0.92 -2.32
C ASN A 505 -6.23 0.24 -1.61
N THR A 506 -5.46 -0.05 -0.56
CA THR A 506 -4.66 0.92 0.19
C THR A 506 -3.66 1.71 -0.66
N HIS A 507 -3.32 1.22 -1.85
CA HIS A 507 -2.43 1.89 -2.79
C HIS A 507 -3.17 2.88 -3.72
N GLN A 508 -4.45 2.68 -3.99
CA GLN A 508 -5.23 3.44 -4.97
C GLN A 508 -5.29 4.95 -4.68
N PRO A 509 -5.49 5.44 -3.43
CA PRO A 509 -5.43 6.88 -3.16
C PRO A 509 -4.11 7.52 -3.58
N ARG A 510 -3.00 6.79 -3.44
CA ARG A 510 -1.68 7.25 -3.86
C ARG A 510 -1.53 7.29 -5.38
N HIS A 511 -2.09 6.31 -6.10
CA HIS A 511 -2.16 6.35 -7.55
C HIS A 511 -2.97 7.58 -8.01
N TRP A 512 -4.16 7.77 -7.44
CA TRP A 512 -5.02 8.91 -7.76
C TRP A 512 -4.33 10.26 -7.60
N LEU A 513 -3.73 10.53 -6.42
CA LEU A 513 -3.05 11.80 -6.16
C LEU A 513 -1.87 12.05 -7.12
N ASN A 514 -1.05 11.04 -7.39
CA ASN A 514 0.06 11.19 -8.33
C ASN A 514 -0.44 11.43 -9.76
N THR A 515 -1.47 10.70 -10.20
CA THR A 515 -2.11 10.88 -11.51
C THR A 515 -2.68 12.30 -11.64
N LYS A 516 -3.38 12.82 -10.62
CA LYS A 516 -3.93 14.18 -10.64
C LYS A 516 -2.85 15.26 -10.74
N LEU A 517 -1.76 15.14 -9.98
CA LEU A 517 -0.64 16.08 -10.10
C LEU A 517 0.03 16.01 -11.48
N LYS A 518 0.20 14.80 -12.02
CA LYS A 518 0.74 14.61 -13.37
C LYS A 518 -0.16 15.20 -14.46
N LEU A 519 -1.48 15.11 -14.30
CA LEU A 519 -2.45 15.73 -15.21
C LEU A 519 -2.44 17.26 -15.08
N ALA A 520 -2.18 17.79 -13.90
CA ALA A 520 -1.99 19.22 -13.65
C ALA A 520 -0.66 19.78 -14.19
N GLY A 521 0.23 18.92 -14.73
CA GLY A 521 1.52 19.33 -15.30
C GLY A 521 2.64 19.48 -14.26
N GLU A 522 2.49 18.90 -13.07
CA GLU A 522 3.53 18.97 -12.04
C GLU A 522 4.76 18.11 -12.37
N GLU A 523 5.93 18.63 -12.01
CA GLU A 523 7.22 18.01 -12.27
C GLU A 523 7.47 16.75 -11.42
N ASP A 524 8.14 15.74 -11.99
CA ASP A 524 8.41 14.46 -11.34
C ASP A 524 9.17 14.63 -10.03
N TRP A 525 10.11 15.56 -9.98
CA TRP A 525 10.90 15.80 -8.77
C TRP A 525 10.04 16.37 -7.64
N LEU A 526 9.04 17.23 -7.95
CA LEU A 526 8.15 17.80 -6.95
C LEU A 526 7.15 16.75 -6.44
N ILE A 527 6.64 15.91 -7.34
CA ILE A 527 5.78 14.76 -7.00
C ILE A 527 6.55 13.77 -6.13
N ALA A 528 7.82 13.49 -6.46
CA ALA A 528 8.69 12.62 -5.68
C ALA A 528 8.92 13.20 -4.28
N LYS A 529 9.25 14.49 -4.18
CA LYS A 529 9.42 15.21 -2.91
C LYS A 529 8.15 15.17 -2.05
N TRP A 530 7.00 15.48 -2.63
CA TRP A 530 5.70 15.43 -1.93
C TRP A 530 5.34 14.01 -1.47
N SER A 531 5.68 13.01 -2.28
CA SER A 531 5.53 11.58 -1.99
C SER A 531 6.58 11.00 -1.05
N GLY A 532 7.59 11.77 -0.62
CA GLY A 532 8.71 11.29 0.19
C GLY A 532 9.56 10.21 -0.50
N ARG A 533 9.70 10.27 -1.83
CA ARG A 533 10.52 9.36 -2.63
C ARG A 533 11.93 9.92 -2.77
N ALA A 534 12.92 9.06 -2.57
CA ALA A 534 14.32 9.40 -2.80
C ALA A 534 14.71 9.43 -4.30
N ASP A 535 13.89 8.77 -5.14
CA ASP A 535 14.15 8.60 -6.57
C ASP A 535 12.87 8.90 -7.36
N ILE A 536 13.00 9.75 -8.39
CA ILE A 536 11.93 10.19 -9.28
C ILE A 536 11.39 9.03 -10.14
N GLU A 537 12.19 8.01 -10.44
CA GLU A 537 11.75 6.88 -11.27
C GLU A 537 10.64 6.08 -10.60
N GLN A 538 10.55 6.14 -9.27
CA GLN A 538 9.49 5.52 -8.49
C GLN A 538 8.10 6.11 -8.80
N ASN A 539 8.02 7.34 -9.34
CA ASN A 539 6.76 7.95 -9.74
C ASN A 539 6.06 7.17 -10.86
N LYS A 540 6.82 6.53 -11.75
CA LYS A 540 6.29 5.71 -12.86
C LYS A 540 5.42 4.56 -12.37
N ALA A 541 5.56 4.12 -11.12
CA ALA A 541 4.72 3.07 -10.53
C ALA A 541 3.34 3.56 -10.10
N TYR A 542 3.14 4.87 -10.02
CA TYR A 542 1.91 5.47 -9.51
C TYR A 542 1.26 6.43 -10.50
N ASP A 543 1.72 6.44 -11.75
CA ASP A 543 1.17 7.23 -12.84
C ASP A 543 0.09 6.43 -13.56
N GLY A 544 -1.17 6.71 -13.22
CA GLY A 544 -2.37 6.09 -13.82
C GLY A 544 -2.88 6.80 -15.06
N ARG A 545 -2.12 7.71 -15.67
CA ARG A 545 -2.56 8.38 -16.91
C ARG A 545 -2.63 7.40 -18.08
N THR A 546 -3.66 7.54 -18.91
CA THR A 546 -3.80 6.82 -20.18
C THR A 546 -2.69 7.22 -21.16
N GLN A 547 -2.45 6.40 -22.19
CA GLN A 547 -1.44 6.73 -23.21
C GLN A 547 -1.79 8.01 -23.97
N GLU A 548 -3.09 8.29 -24.16
CA GLU A 548 -3.58 9.54 -24.76
C GLU A 548 -3.29 10.73 -23.85
N GLN A 549 -3.52 10.61 -22.54
CA GLN A 549 -3.18 11.66 -21.57
C GLN A 549 -1.67 11.91 -21.49
N LYS A 550 -0.86 10.84 -21.53
CA LYS A 550 0.61 10.93 -21.61
C LYS A 550 1.04 11.62 -22.90
N SER A 551 0.52 11.18 -24.05
CA SER A 551 0.80 11.75 -25.37
C SER A 551 0.36 13.21 -25.49
N ARG A 552 -0.81 13.57 -24.97
CA ARG A 552 -1.28 14.96 -24.88
C ARG A 552 -0.30 15.81 -24.07
N LEU A 553 0.21 15.33 -22.92
CA LEU A 553 1.19 16.08 -22.14
C LEU A 553 2.56 16.18 -22.84
N THR A 554 3.01 15.10 -23.49
CA THR A 554 4.26 15.06 -24.28
C THR A 554 4.20 15.97 -25.50
N LYS A 555 3.02 16.13 -26.14
CA LYS A 555 2.79 17.09 -27.23
C LYS A 555 2.68 18.54 -26.74
N ARG A 556 2.35 18.75 -25.46
CA ARG A 556 2.27 20.07 -24.83
C ARG A 556 3.68 20.58 -24.47
N ILE A 557 4.58 19.75 -23.97
CA ILE A 557 5.96 20.19 -23.70
C ILE A 557 6.73 20.15 -25.02
N GLY A 558 6.83 21.30 -25.71
CA GLY A 558 7.64 21.45 -26.92
C GLY A 558 8.99 20.75 -26.76
N HIS A 559 9.19 19.67 -27.53
CA HIS A 559 10.51 19.11 -27.74
C HIS A 559 11.03 19.61 -29.07
N VAL A 560 12.32 19.95 -29.06
CA VAL A 560 13.23 20.09 -30.19
C VAL A 560 13.00 18.95 -31.19
N ALA A 561 12.08 19.14 -32.11
CA ALA A 561 11.77 18.18 -33.16
C ALA A 561 11.16 18.89 -34.36
N ASN A 562 11.92 19.81 -34.95
CA ASN A 562 11.84 19.97 -36.40
C ASN A 562 12.83 18.95 -37.00
N GLY A 563 12.29 17.85 -37.53
CA GLY A 563 12.91 16.93 -38.50
C GLY A 563 14.35 16.43 -38.23
N GLU A 564 14.49 15.13 -37.97
CA GLU A 564 15.75 14.38 -38.18
C GLU A 564 17.05 14.99 -37.61
N GLY A 565 17.04 15.41 -36.34
CA GLY A 565 18.28 15.72 -35.63
C GLY A 565 18.06 16.40 -34.29
N VAL A 566 18.61 15.84 -33.22
CA VAL A 566 18.66 16.51 -31.91
C VAL A 566 19.64 17.69 -32.04
N MET A 567 19.12 18.92 -31.96
CA MET A 567 19.96 20.12 -31.97
C MET A 567 20.89 20.12 -30.74
N THR A 568 22.19 20.26 -30.95
CA THR A 568 23.19 20.26 -29.88
C THR A 568 23.16 21.56 -29.07
N VAL A 569 23.64 21.51 -27.82
CA VAL A 569 23.77 22.71 -26.95
C VAL A 569 24.58 23.83 -27.60
N ALA A 570 25.57 23.49 -28.42
CA ALA A 570 26.37 24.46 -29.17
C ALA A 570 25.55 25.21 -30.24
N GLN A 571 24.67 24.50 -30.97
CA GLN A 571 23.78 25.09 -31.95
C GLN A 571 22.71 25.97 -31.29
N ALA A 572 22.14 25.52 -30.16
CA ALA A 572 21.21 26.34 -29.36
C ALA A 572 21.88 27.64 -28.88
N ASN A 573 23.10 27.56 -28.34
CA ASN A 573 23.85 28.72 -27.86
C ASN A 573 24.21 29.68 -29.00
N GLN A 574 24.50 29.17 -30.20
CA GLN A 574 24.76 30.00 -31.38
C GLN A 574 23.49 30.74 -31.84
N PHE A 575 22.35 30.05 -31.88
CA PHE A 575 21.04 30.65 -32.18
C PHE A 575 20.60 31.70 -31.15
N LEU A 576 20.98 31.51 -29.87
CA LEU A 576 20.63 32.42 -28.78
C LEU A 576 21.62 33.57 -28.56
N SER A 577 22.79 33.52 -29.19
CA SER A 577 23.85 34.53 -29.06
C SER A 577 23.42 36.00 -29.32
N PRO A 578 22.41 36.31 -30.16
CA PRO A 578 21.97 37.69 -30.37
C PRO A 578 21.12 38.26 -29.22
N TYR A 579 20.59 37.42 -28.33
CA TYR A 579 19.64 37.84 -27.30
C TYR A 579 20.33 38.11 -25.96
N THR A 580 19.79 39.07 -25.21
CA THR A 580 20.34 39.49 -23.91
C THR A 580 19.29 39.37 -22.81
N SER A 581 19.70 39.51 -21.55
CA SER A 581 18.75 39.53 -20.41
C SER A 581 17.79 40.72 -20.44
N GLU A 582 18.15 41.80 -21.16
CA GLU A 582 17.32 42.99 -21.37
C GLU A 582 16.38 42.84 -22.58
N SER A 583 16.80 42.08 -23.61
CA SER A 583 16.00 41.75 -24.79
C SER A 583 15.97 40.23 -25.00
N PRO A 584 15.11 39.51 -24.26
CA PRO A 584 15.05 38.05 -24.32
C PRO A 584 14.54 37.57 -25.69
N PRO A 585 14.84 36.31 -26.08
CA PRO A 585 14.29 35.73 -27.30
C PRO A 585 12.76 35.71 -27.30
N PRO A 586 12.11 35.78 -28.48
CA PRO A 586 10.66 35.64 -28.60
C PRO A 586 10.16 34.34 -27.96
N ALA A 587 8.97 34.39 -27.34
CA ALA A 587 8.40 33.25 -26.62
C ALA A 587 8.24 31.98 -27.49
N ILE A 588 7.94 32.15 -28.78
CA ILE A 588 7.85 31.03 -29.75
C ILE A 588 9.20 30.34 -29.97
N VAL A 589 10.30 31.10 -30.02
CA VAL A 589 11.66 30.55 -30.15
C VAL A 589 12.02 29.77 -28.89
N LEU A 590 11.69 30.32 -27.71
CA LEU A 590 11.93 29.64 -26.44
C LEU A 590 11.11 28.34 -26.34
N HIS A 591 9.85 28.35 -26.77
CA HIS A 591 9.00 27.17 -26.84
C HIS A 591 9.60 26.07 -27.75
N ASP A 592 9.97 26.43 -28.98
CA ASP A 592 10.47 25.48 -29.99
C ASP A 592 11.82 24.86 -29.59
N LEU A 593 12.62 25.62 -28.83
CA LEU A 593 13.88 25.16 -28.25
C LEU A 593 13.71 24.37 -26.95
N GLY A 594 12.48 24.23 -26.42
CA GLY A 594 12.22 23.59 -25.13
C GLY A 594 12.81 24.35 -23.94
N LEU A 595 13.00 25.66 -24.07
CA LEU A 595 13.57 26.53 -23.06
C LEU A 595 12.47 27.23 -22.22
N PRO A 596 12.76 27.59 -20.96
CA PRO A 596 11.83 28.33 -20.13
C PRO A 596 11.40 29.65 -20.77
N VAL A 597 10.09 29.83 -21.00
CA VAL A 597 9.54 31.09 -21.51
C VAL A 597 9.49 32.11 -20.39
N SER A 598 10.26 33.19 -20.54
CA SER A 598 10.25 34.27 -19.54
C SER A 598 8.96 35.08 -19.62
N LEU A 599 8.52 35.63 -18.49
CA LEU A 599 7.39 36.58 -18.47
C LEU A 599 7.70 37.83 -19.31
N LYS A 600 8.95 38.29 -19.33
CA LYS A 600 9.40 39.40 -20.17
C LYS A 600 9.24 39.13 -21.67
N SER A 601 9.49 37.91 -22.14
CA SER A 601 9.29 37.53 -23.56
C SER A 601 7.82 37.47 -23.97
N LEU A 602 6.90 37.47 -23.00
CA LEU A 602 5.46 37.60 -23.20
C LEU A 602 4.98 39.07 -23.05
N GLY A 603 5.89 40.03 -22.86
CA GLY A 603 5.56 41.44 -22.67
C GLY A 603 5.18 41.80 -21.23
N ILE A 604 5.37 40.89 -20.27
CA ILE A 604 5.03 41.12 -18.85
C ILE A 604 6.25 41.64 -18.10
N ASN A 605 6.11 42.83 -17.52
CA ASN A 605 7.18 43.48 -16.74
C ASN A 605 7.31 42.89 -15.33
N ARG A 606 7.57 41.59 -15.24
CA ARG A 606 7.81 40.84 -14.01
C ARG A 606 8.91 39.81 -14.25
N SER A 607 9.82 39.65 -13.30
CA SER A 607 10.81 38.57 -13.34
C SER A 607 10.14 37.22 -13.07
N GLY A 608 10.44 36.22 -13.89
CA GLY A 608 9.92 34.86 -13.72
C GLY A 608 9.72 34.15 -15.06
N VAL A 609 9.26 32.91 -14.95
CA VAL A 609 8.97 32.03 -16.08
C VAL A 609 7.46 31.80 -16.13
N ALA A 610 6.88 31.87 -17.32
CA ALA A 610 5.48 31.55 -17.55
C ALA A 610 5.30 30.03 -17.65
N GLN A 611 4.23 29.49 -17.07
CA GLN A 611 4.00 28.05 -17.04
C GLN A 611 3.19 27.62 -18.26
N PHE A 612 3.69 26.66 -19.04
CA PHE A 612 2.95 26.16 -20.19
C PHE A 612 1.78 25.27 -19.74
N THR A 613 0.56 25.54 -20.23
CA THR A 613 -0.67 24.82 -19.83
C THR A 613 -1.14 23.80 -20.85
N GLY A 614 -0.55 23.82 -22.04
CA GLY A 614 -1.01 23.03 -23.18
C GLY A 614 -1.80 23.77 -24.25
N LEU A 615 -2.28 24.96 -23.91
CA LEU A 615 -2.95 25.88 -24.81
C LEU A 615 -2.15 27.18 -25.02
N GLY A 616 -1.08 27.37 -24.24
CA GLY A 616 -0.38 28.63 -24.12
C GLY A 616 0.26 28.76 -22.74
N TYR A 617 0.49 29.97 -22.29
CA TYR A 617 1.29 30.26 -21.10
C TYR A 617 0.46 30.93 -19.99
N CYS A 618 0.51 30.33 -18.81
CA CYS A 618 -0.01 30.90 -17.58
C CYS A 618 0.97 31.92 -17.04
N VAL A 619 0.48 33.13 -16.83
CA VAL A 619 1.24 34.27 -16.31
C VAL A 619 0.82 34.63 -14.88
N HIS A 620 0.04 33.76 -14.23
CA HIS A 620 -0.41 33.90 -12.86
C HIS A 620 0.77 34.08 -11.89
N ASN A 621 0.61 34.95 -10.89
CA ASN A 621 1.63 35.15 -9.86
C ASN A 621 1.51 34.08 -8.77
N TYR A 622 2.14 32.92 -8.99
CA TYR A 622 2.13 31.83 -8.00
C TYR A 622 2.83 32.16 -6.68
N ALA A 623 3.62 33.24 -6.63
CA ALA A 623 4.19 33.74 -5.38
C ALA A 623 3.17 34.50 -4.51
N GLU A 624 2.12 35.04 -5.13
CA GLU A 624 1.03 35.75 -4.43
C GLU A 624 -0.12 34.81 -4.06
N SER A 625 -0.54 33.93 -4.98
CA SER A 625 -1.66 33.01 -4.75
C SER A 625 -1.55 31.71 -5.55
N PRO A 626 -2.15 30.59 -5.07
CA PRO A 626 -2.34 29.41 -5.90
C PRO A 626 -3.44 29.66 -6.96
N CYS A 627 -3.35 28.95 -8.08
CA CYS A 627 -4.34 29.04 -9.15
C CYS A 627 -5.72 28.54 -8.69
N VAL A 628 -6.75 29.39 -8.84
CA VAL A 628 -8.15 29.08 -8.50
C VAL A 628 -8.96 28.53 -9.69
N LYS A 629 -8.38 28.55 -10.90
CA LYS A 629 -9.04 28.09 -12.13
C LYS A 629 -8.92 26.58 -12.37
N ASN A 630 -8.04 25.90 -11.63
CA ASN A 630 -7.89 24.44 -11.62
C ASN A 630 -7.88 23.78 -13.02
N GLY A 631 -7.12 24.36 -13.96
CA GLY A 631 -6.99 23.81 -15.31
C GLY A 631 -7.97 24.38 -16.34
N ASP A 632 -8.94 25.23 -15.97
CA ASP A 632 -9.81 25.97 -16.91
C ASP A 632 -9.05 27.13 -17.60
N CYS A 633 -7.92 26.80 -18.24
CA CYS A 633 -6.95 27.76 -18.77
C CYS A 633 -7.49 28.48 -20.02
N ALA A 634 -8.31 27.81 -20.83
CA ALA A 634 -8.87 28.35 -22.08
C ALA A 634 -9.66 29.64 -21.88
N VAL A 635 -10.20 29.86 -20.68
CA VAL A 635 -11.02 31.03 -20.34
C VAL A 635 -10.43 31.82 -19.16
N CYS A 636 -9.18 31.55 -18.78
CA CYS A 636 -8.49 32.29 -17.72
C CYS A 636 -8.06 33.69 -18.21
N SER A 637 -8.08 34.70 -17.33
CA SER A 637 -7.57 36.05 -17.61
C SER A 637 -6.04 36.08 -17.61
N ASP A 638 -5.43 35.25 -16.78
CA ASP A 638 -3.98 35.18 -16.57
C ASP A 638 -3.33 34.18 -17.55
N HIS A 639 -3.98 33.89 -18.68
CA HIS A 639 -3.49 32.92 -19.66
C HIS A 639 -3.35 33.57 -21.04
N GLU A 640 -2.20 33.34 -21.65
CA GLU A 640 -1.84 33.89 -22.96
C GLU A 640 -1.64 32.75 -23.97
N CYS A 641 -2.47 32.71 -24.99
CA CYS A 641 -2.31 31.81 -26.13
C CYS A 641 -1.30 32.43 -27.11
N LEU A 642 -0.26 31.72 -27.55
CA LEU A 642 0.67 32.27 -28.56
C LEU A 642 0.23 31.83 -29.95
N LYS A 643 0.10 32.79 -30.88
CA LYS A 643 -0.16 32.49 -32.29
C LYS A 643 1.00 31.68 -32.90
N GLY A 644 0.67 30.67 -33.71
CA GLY A 644 1.66 29.81 -34.35
C GLY A 644 2.13 28.62 -33.50
N LEU A 645 1.67 28.49 -32.24
CA LEU A 645 1.96 27.30 -31.44
C LEU A 645 1.31 26.05 -32.04
N PRO A 646 2.06 24.94 -32.18
CA PRO A 646 1.51 23.68 -32.68
C PRO A 646 0.31 23.21 -31.85
N ASN A 647 -0.74 22.73 -32.53
CA ASN A 647 -1.96 22.14 -31.96
C ASN A 647 -2.84 23.06 -31.09
N THR A 648 -2.42 24.29 -30.76
CA THR A 648 -3.20 25.18 -29.88
C THR A 648 -4.51 25.60 -30.53
N LEU A 649 -4.48 26.01 -31.81
CA LEU A 649 -5.68 26.39 -32.55
C LEU A 649 -6.66 25.22 -32.73
N GLU A 650 -6.13 24.02 -33.00
CA GLU A 650 -6.95 22.81 -33.14
C GLU A 650 -7.63 22.45 -31.81
N GLU A 651 -6.92 22.53 -30.70
CA GLU A 651 -7.48 22.26 -29.37
C GLU A 651 -8.55 23.30 -28.98
N LEU A 652 -8.34 24.59 -29.31
CA LEU A 652 -9.35 25.62 -29.11
C LEU A 652 -10.62 25.34 -29.94
N LYS A 653 -10.49 24.89 -31.19
CA LYS A 653 -11.64 24.48 -32.02
C LYS A 653 -12.36 23.25 -31.47
N ASN A 654 -11.63 22.30 -30.90
CA ASN A 654 -12.24 21.14 -30.22
C ASN A 654 -13.04 21.58 -28.99
N LEU A 655 -12.50 22.51 -28.20
CA LEU A 655 -13.20 23.09 -27.05
C LEU A 655 -14.42 23.92 -27.48
N GLU A 656 -14.33 24.68 -28.57
CA GLU A 656 -15.46 25.41 -29.15
C GLU A 656 -16.61 24.46 -29.48
N LYS A 657 -16.32 23.35 -30.19
CA LYS A 657 -17.33 22.35 -30.53
C LYS A 657 -17.98 21.75 -29.29
N LEU A 658 -17.17 21.35 -28.31
CA LEU A 658 -17.65 20.78 -27.05
C LEU A 658 -18.58 21.75 -26.30
N TYR A 659 -18.19 23.01 -26.16
CA TYR A 659 -19.00 24.00 -25.45
C TYR A 659 -20.26 24.40 -26.21
N LYS A 660 -20.24 24.34 -27.55
CA LYS A 660 -21.44 24.52 -28.37
C LYS A 660 -22.47 23.42 -28.10
N GLU A 661 -22.04 22.15 -28.15
CA GLU A 661 -22.91 21.00 -27.85
C GLU A 661 -23.48 21.07 -26.42
N GLN A 662 -22.65 21.45 -25.43
CA GLN A 662 -23.09 21.61 -24.05
C GLN A 662 -24.06 22.77 -23.85
N LEU A 663 -23.86 23.88 -24.57
CA LEU A 663 -24.75 25.04 -24.52
C LEU A 663 -26.13 24.70 -25.09
N GLU A 664 -26.18 23.98 -26.21
CA GLU A 664 -27.43 23.51 -26.82
C GLU A 664 -28.24 22.65 -25.84
N ASP A 665 -27.61 21.67 -25.17
CA ASP A 665 -28.27 20.85 -24.13
C ASP A 665 -28.73 21.68 -22.91
N ALA A 666 -27.90 22.64 -22.47
CA ALA A 666 -28.26 23.52 -21.36
C ALA A 666 -29.46 24.42 -21.68
N ILE A 667 -29.58 24.90 -22.93
CA ILE A 667 -30.72 25.71 -23.39
C ILE A 667 -32.00 24.88 -23.37
N VAL A 668 -31.97 23.64 -23.87
CA VAL A 668 -33.14 22.73 -23.84
C VAL A 668 -33.59 22.51 -22.40
N LYS A 669 -32.67 22.16 -21.49
CA LYS A 669 -32.98 21.92 -20.07
C LYS A 669 -33.46 23.17 -19.33
N ALA A 670 -32.98 24.36 -19.72
CA ALA A 670 -33.48 25.63 -19.19
C ALA A 670 -34.92 25.90 -19.66
N GLY A 671 -35.24 25.58 -20.92
CA GLY A 671 -36.60 25.61 -21.46
C GLY A 671 -37.54 24.65 -20.73
N ASP A 672 -37.04 23.49 -20.32
CA ASP A 672 -37.75 22.49 -19.50
C ASP A 672 -37.84 22.88 -18.00
N ILE A 673 -37.37 24.07 -17.62
CA ILE A 673 -37.40 24.61 -16.24
C ILE A 673 -36.65 23.68 -15.25
N VAL A 674 -35.59 23.02 -15.70
CA VAL A 674 -34.70 22.24 -14.82
C VAL A 674 -33.92 23.21 -13.92
N PHE A 675 -34.06 23.03 -12.60
CA PHE A 675 -33.45 23.92 -11.60
C PHE A 675 -31.94 24.09 -11.83
N GLY A 676 -31.52 25.35 -12.07
CA GLY A 676 -30.11 25.73 -12.24
C GLY A 676 -29.57 25.62 -13.67
N ALA A 677 -30.34 25.11 -14.64
CA ALA A 677 -29.91 25.02 -16.04
C ALA A 677 -29.66 26.40 -16.69
N ASP A 678 -30.41 27.42 -16.28
CA ASP A 678 -30.23 28.83 -16.66
C ASP A 678 -28.82 29.38 -16.37
N ARG A 679 -28.24 28.97 -15.23
CA ARG A 679 -26.87 29.35 -14.87
C ARG A 679 -25.82 28.70 -15.76
N TRP A 680 -26.08 27.48 -16.24
CA TRP A 680 -25.22 26.78 -17.17
C TRP A 680 -25.24 27.42 -18.56
N VAL A 681 -26.41 27.87 -19.04
CA VAL A 681 -26.53 28.63 -20.30
C VAL A 681 -25.63 29.87 -20.27
N THR A 682 -25.72 30.67 -19.20
CA THR A 682 -24.93 31.89 -19.05
C THR A 682 -23.42 31.59 -18.99
N ALA A 683 -23.02 30.58 -18.21
CA ALA A 683 -21.61 30.21 -18.06
C ALA A 683 -21.01 29.65 -19.36
N LEU A 684 -21.73 28.76 -20.05
CA LEU A 684 -21.29 28.14 -21.30
C LEU A 684 -21.26 29.15 -22.46
N GLY A 685 -22.27 30.03 -22.54
CA GLY A 685 -22.29 31.12 -23.53
C GLY A 685 -21.05 31.99 -23.41
N PHE A 686 -20.69 32.41 -22.19
CA PHE A 686 -19.48 33.19 -21.97
C PHE A 686 -18.19 32.46 -22.36
N ARG A 687 -18.06 31.17 -21.98
CA ARG A 687 -16.90 30.36 -22.35
C ARG A 687 -16.75 30.26 -23.86
N LEU A 688 -17.86 30.03 -24.56
CA LEU A 688 -17.89 29.92 -26.01
C LEU A 688 -17.49 31.24 -26.68
N SER A 689 -18.02 32.38 -26.22
CA SER A 689 -17.62 33.70 -26.72
C SER A 689 -16.12 33.93 -26.54
N LYS A 690 -15.57 33.64 -25.36
CA LYS A 690 -14.13 33.81 -25.08
C LYS A 690 -13.26 32.97 -26.02
N ILE A 691 -13.62 31.71 -26.21
CA ILE A 691 -12.87 30.80 -27.10
C ILE A 691 -12.97 31.25 -28.56
N LYS A 692 -14.17 31.61 -29.04
CA LYS A 692 -14.36 32.13 -30.40
C LYS A 692 -13.54 33.39 -30.66
N THR A 693 -13.48 34.31 -29.69
CA THR A 693 -12.66 35.50 -29.80
C THR A 693 -11.18 35.16 -29.91
N ILE A 694 -10.67 34.23 -29.08
CA ILE A 694 -9.26 33.80 -29.15
C ILE A 694 -8.97 33.10 -30.50
N ILE A 695 -9.88 32.25 -30.99
CA ILE A 695 -9.75 31.59 -32.31
C ILE A 695 -9.68 32.64 -33.43
N ALA A 696 -10.61 33.60 -33.46
CA ALA A 696 -10.61 34.66 -34.47
C ALA A 696 -9.31 35.47 -34.44
N MET A 697 -8.81 35.78 -33.24
CA MET A 697 -7.52 36.44 -33.04
C MET A 697 -6.32 35.60 -33.49
N MET A 698 -6.40 34.27 -33.40
CA MET A 698 -5.37 33.35 -33.88
C MET A 698 -5.40 33.18 -35.40
N GLU A 699 -6.58 33.24 -36.03
CA GLU A 699 -6.77 33.07 -37.46
C GLU A 699 -6.51 34.35 -38.27
N ASP A 700 -6.52 35.53 -37.64
CA ASP A 700 -6.26 36.82 -38.29
C ASP A 700 -4.89 36.83 -39.00
N PRO A 701 -4.84 36.86 -40.35
CA PRO A 701 -3.60 36.75 -41.10
C PRO A 701 -2.66 37.96 -40.92
N ASN A 702 -3.16 39.08 -40.40
CA ASN A 702 -2.35 40.29 -40.19
C ASN A 702 -1.52 40.25 -38.90
N ARG A 703 -1.73 39.25 -38.04
CA ARG A 703 -0.95 39.06 -36.81
C ARG A 703 0.20 38.09 -37.05
N PRO A 704 1.46 38.44 -36.73
CA PRO A 704 2.58 37.53 -36.90
C PRO A 704 2.55 36.39 -35.86
N ASP A 705 3.14 35.26 -36.22
CA ASP A 705 3.36 34.15 -35.29
C ASP A 705 4.29 34.56 -34.14
N GLY A 706 4.04 34.01 -32.95
CA GLY A 706 4.67 34.41 -31.70
C GLY A 706 4.01 35.58 -30.98
N THR A 707 2.92 36.14 -31.53
CA THR A 707 2.12 37.17 -30.84
C THR A 707 1.35 36.55 -29.66
N PRO A 708 1.49 37.05 -28.42
CA PRO A 708 0.63 36.69 -27.30
C PRO A 708 -0.80 37.18 -27.53
N ILE A 709 -1.75 36.27 -27.42
CA ILE A 709 -3.19 36.48 -27.59
C ILE A 709 -3.86 36.19 -26.25
N ARG A 710 -4.58 37.19 -25.76
CA ARG A 710 -5.46 37.10 -24.61
C ARG A 710 -6.67 37.99 -24.86
N ILE A 711 -7.73 37.75 -24.10
CA ILE A 711 -8.82 38.70 -24.03
C ILE A 711 -8.35 39.91 -23.22
N PRO A 712 -8.54 41.15 -23.71
CA PRO A 712 -8.25 42.37 -22.95
C PRO A 712 -9.01 42.36 -21.62
N ASP A 713 -8.39 42.90 -20.56
CA ASP A 713 -8.99 42.90 -19.21
C ASP A 713 -10.31 43.68 -19.15
N GLU A 714 -10.48 44.65 -20.05
CA GLU A 714 -11.72 45.42 -20.21
C GLU A 714 -12.88 44.58 -20.74
N LEU A 715 -12.58 43.51 -21.48
CA LEU A 715 -13.54 42.60 -22.08
C LEU A 715 -13.68 41.28 -21.30
N ASP A 716 -12.95 41.11 -20.19
CA ASP A 716 -13.03 39.94 -19.31
C ASP A 716 -13.82 40.29 -18.03
N PRO A 717 -15.12 39.94 -17.95
CA PRO A 717 -15.94 40.39 -16.84
C PRO A 717 -15.61 39.58 -15.59
N SER A 718 -14.95 40.23 -14.63
CA SER A 718 -14.59 39.61 -13.35
C SER A 718 -15.80 38.91 -12.69
N PRO A 719 -15.65 37.67 -12.20
CA PRO A 719 -16.70 36.98 -11.43
C PRO A 719 -17.18 37.79 -10.22
N VAL A 720 -16.31 38.61 -9.64
CA VAL A 720 -16.64 39.54 -8.54
C VAL A 720 -17.48 40.71 -9.05
N LYS A 721 -17.12 41.31 -10.21
CA LYS A 721 -17.92 42.37 -10.83
C LYS A 721 -19.33 41.88 -11.21
N ARG A 722 -19.43 40.65 -11.75
CA ARG A 722 -20.71 39.98 -12.05
C ARG A 722 -21.55 39.70 -10.80
N SER A 723 -20.90 39.28 -9.71
CA SER A 723 -21.58 38.99 -8.44
C SER A 723 -22.02 40.25 -7.69
N LEU A 724 -21.41 41.40 -7.98
CA LEU A 724 -21.69 42.69 -7.34
C LEU A 724 -22.71 43.55 -8.11
N ASN A 725 -23.20 43.12 -9.28
CA ASN A 725 -24.19 43.86 -10.08
C ASN A 725 -23.77 45.33 -10.36
N ILE A 726 -22.47 45.56 -10.56
CA ILE A 726 -21.96 46.91 -10.88
C ILE A 726 -22.37 47.22 -12.31
N ASP A 727 -23.37 48.10 -12.44
CA ASP A 727 -23.92 48.57 -13.70
C ASP A 727 -22.89 49.46 -14.43
N GLU A 728 -22.24 48.94 -15.47
CA GLU A 728 -21.35 49.71 -16.36
C GLU A 728 -22.17 50.57 -17.35
N GLN A 729 -23.15 51.33 -16.84
CA GLN A 729 -24.00 52.22 -17.63
C GLN A 729 -23.32 53.50 -18.12
N ASN A 730 -22.01 53.68 -17.89
CA ASN A 730 -21.31 54.87 -18.38
C ASN A 730 -19.99 54.49 -19.06
N VAL A 731 -20.01 54.63 -20.40
CA VAL A 731 -18.88 54.69 -21.36
C VAL A 731 -18.37 53.30 -21.77
N ILE A 732 -18.71 52.70 -22.93
CA ILE A 732 -18.66 53.15 -24.35
C ILE A 732 -19.81 52.46 -25.14
N PRO A 733 -20.40 53.06 -26.20
CA PRO A 733 -21.50 52.46 -26.95
C PRO A 733 -21.06 51.25 -27.78
N ILE A 734 -21.82 50.15 -27.64
CA ILE A 734 -22.02 49.03 -28.58
C ILE A 734 -20.83 48.09 -28.78
N PHE A 735 -20.85 46.94 -28.09
CA PHE A 735 -20.55 45.61 -28.65
C PHE A 735 -21.07 44.54 -27.67
N ASP A 736 -22.38 44.27 -27.74
CA ASP A 736 -22.96 43.12 -27.02
C ASP A 736 -22.63 41.83 -27.81
N LEU A 737 -21.50 41.22 -27.47
CA LEU A 737 -21.03 39.97 -28.05
C LEU A 737 -22.01 38.80 -27.84
N THR A 738 -22.91 38.92 -26.86
CA THR A 738 -23.96 37.95 -26.56
C THR A 738 -25.10 38.09 -27.56
N ALA A 739 -25.56 39.32 -27.82
CA ALA A 739 -26.55 39.60 -28.86
C ALA A 739 -26.05 39.26 -30.27
N LEU A 740 -24.76 39.50 -30.56
CA LEU A 740 -24.14 39.17 -31.86
C LEU A 740 -24.04 37.66 -32.09
N ALA A 741 -23.69 36.90 -31.04
CA ALA A 741 -23.66 35.43 -31.10
C ALA A 741 -25.06 34.81 -31.19
N LEU A 742 -26.09 35.51 -30.72
CA LEU A 742 -27.50 35.10 -30.80
C LEU A 742 -28.13 35.48 -32.14
N SER A 743 -27.78 36.63 -32.73
CA SER A 743 -28.29 37.05 -34.05
C SER A 743 -27.76 36.20 -35.20
N ASP A 744 -26.50 35.75 -35.12
CA ASP A 744 -25.89 34.86 -36.12
C ASP A 744 -26.47 33.43 -36.10
N LEU A 745 -27.27 33.09 -35.08
CA LEU A 745 -27.98 31.81 -34.97
C LEU A 745 -29.43 31.87 -35.50
N GLU A 746 -29.96 33.05 -35.82
CA GLU A 746 -31.32 33.22 -36.35
C GLU A 746 -31.37 33.32 -37.90
N GLU A 747 -30.23 33.34 -38.60
CA GLU A 747 -30.16 33.43 -40.08
C GLU A 747 -29.52 32.21 -40.79
N SER A 748 -29.51 31.00 -40.21
CA SER A 748 -29.06 29.78 -40.91
C SER A 748 -30.03 28.61 -40.83
#